data_AF-A0A420Y8J0-F1
#
_entry.id   AF-A0A420Y8J0-F1
#
_cell.length_a   1.000
_cell.length_b   1.000
_cell.length_c   1.000
_cell.angle_alpha   90.00
_cell.angle_beta   90.00
_cell.angle_gamma   90.00
#
_symmetry.space_group_name_H-M   'P 1'
#
loop_
_entity.id
_entity.type
_entity.pdbx_description
1 polymer ?
#
loop_
_entity_poly.entity_id
_entity_poly.type
_entity_poly.pdbx_seq_one_letter_code
_entity_poly.pdbx_strand_id
1 'polypeptide(L)'
;MSLLDMLSRLRRRKSDEKTANTVPSLNPLLPAPPTAKHVIDIKAIFRHENEKDFLSALPTSIKDQALPSYDPGVLNNELLKLKIFSKIDPKDPTKSRHAGGNITKGTYAGTQVAITQLYERIEQSYATYFDVLAVESTLPRYISLEEKKQSYKFTSYPNNEDGTPASYPPSLDHIPHQDEVALWKIFNVLGLAESLVLLQKVIPDEFLGKTRDWIQSKEREVVAGSPQTGLTIEDVVDYNKYHRKSAVDIARGENLGMLEDWYSDRRFADQRFTGCNPTTITNISGKLLEEFIAAAKAAGEAKWVINLSKADKKSLYVQDCSYFREAIGLKDPAGEMRHKQEWSDDNWACASVSLFQLHDDGKLHPVAICIDYKESMAKSVTVFNKRYLPTDSTAGEKDDWPWRYAKTCAQVSDWLVHELAIHLTHAHLVEEPLIVATNRTIPMDHIIYRILSPHWYKTLSLNAAARTSLVPQIIADIIGFSPEQSSSFLRHAYDNYDFVGNYVPNDLKARGFPSTEEGLKNPRYKNYVYAKNMAGLWVSLRTYVKSMLELYYDKDDPDAVARDEYIKNWIEEIHTQAHIKTFPVIKTLDDLTDAITMCIHIAAPFHTAVNYLQNFYQSFVVARPPMLCSPLPTTLTQLKTFGEPELVASLPMNRQREWLLAAHVPWLLSFKVESDRSLMNFALSQWKVYQKKEEEQEKQVRDISEMFYLDLCKLAKTFYYNSRGMDEGSIPYMVLDPGNTAVSILI
;
A
#
# COMPACT_ATOMS: atom_id res chain seq x y z
N MET A 1 -36.57 -25.87 -65.28
CA MET A 1 -37.56 -25.06 -64.56
C MET A 1 -36.92 -24.61 -63.25
N SER A 2 -36.85 -23.29 -63.05
CA SER A 2 -35.96 -22.65 -62.08
C SER A 2 -36.46 -22.73 -60.63
N LEU A 3 -35.49 -22.65 -59.72
CA LEU A 3 -35.55 -22.71 -58.27
C LEU A 3 -36.44 -21.64 -57.58
N LEU A 4 -37.18 -20.83 -58.34
CA LEU A 4 -38.04 -19.77 -57.81
C LEU A 4 -39.51 -20.20 -57.60
N ASP A 5 -39.95 -21.32 -58.17
CA ASP A 5 -41.36 -21.75 -58.08
C ASP A 5 -41.65 -22.67 -56.87
N MET A 6 -40.60 -23.16 -56.21
CA MET A 6 -40.72 -24.06 -55.05
C MET A 6 -40.80 -23.31 -53.69
N LEU A 7 -40.41 -22.03 -53.66
CA LEU A 7 -40.39 -21.21 -52.44
C LEU A 7 -41.70 -20.46 -52.14
N SER A 8 -42.68 -20.46 -53.07
CA SER A 8 -43.97 -19.78 -52.86
C SER A 8 -45.03 -20.65 -52.15
N ARG A 9 -44.82 -21.97 -52.06
CA ARG A 9 -45.82 -22.91 -51.50
C ARG A 9 -45.64 -23.29 -50.02
N LEU A 10 -44.56 -22.87 -49.37
CA LEU A 10 -44.29 -23.21 -47.95
C LEU A 10 -44.66 -22.10 -46.95
N ARG A 11 -45.25 -20.98 -47.39
CA ARG A 11 -45.62 -19.86 -46.50
C ARG A 11 -47.11 -19.75 -46.13
N ARG A 12 -47.93 -20.75 -46.43
CA ARG A 12 -49.34 -20.78 -45.99
C ARG A 12 -49.75 -22.18 -45.54
N ARG A 13 -49.54 -22.47 -44.26
CA ARG A 13 -50.45 -23.23 -43.38
C ARG A 13 -49.80 -23.37 -42.00
N LYS A 14 -50.06 -22.39 -41.13
CA LYS A 14 -50.21 -22.64 -39.69
C LYS A 14 -51.64 -23.16 -39.52
N SER A 15 -51.80 -24.38 -39.06
CA SER A 15 -52.68 -24.78 -37.94
C SER A 15 -52.90 -26.29 -37.99
N ASP A 16 -52.99 -26.86 -36.80
CA ASP A 16 -53.58 -28.16 -36.49
C ASP A 16 -52.70 -29.41 -36.71
N GLU A 17 -51.97 -29.79 -35.65
CA GLU A 17 -52.25 -31.05 -34.97
C GLU A 17 -51.50 -31.13 -33.62
N LYS A 18 -52.29 -31.28 -32.56
CA LYS A 18 -51.86 -31.65 -31.21
C LYS A 18 -51.64 -33.17 -31.18
N THR A 19 -50.42 -33.62 -30.92
CA THR A 19 -50.19 -34.92 -30.28
C THR A 19 -49.12 -34.76 -29.19
N ALA A 20 -49.51 -35.19 -27.99
CA ALA A 20 -48.75 -35.09 -26.76
C ALA A 20 -47.57 -36.07 -26.79
N ASN A 21 -46.35 -35.55 -26.82
CA ASN A 21 -45.18 -36.26 -26.32
C ASN A 21 -44.86 -35.70 -24.94
N THR A 22 -45.23 -36.47 -23.91
CA THR A 22 -44.79 -36.26 -22.53
C THR A 22 -43.27 -36.44 -22.46
N VAL A 23 -42.56 -35.32 -22.40
CA VAL A 23 -41.16 -35.28 -21.95
C VAL A 23 -41.17 -35.64 -20.45
N PRO A 24 -40.35 -36.60 -19.98
CA PRO A 24 -40.24 -36.87 -18.55
C PRO A 24 -39.80 -35.58 -17.83
N SER A 25 -40.51 -35.19 -16.77
CA SER A 25 -40.11 -34.04 -15.97
C SER A 25 -38.72 -34.30 -15.39
N LEU A 26 -37.73 -33.55 -15.86
CA LEU A 26 -36.41 -33.50 -15.24
C LEU A 26 -36.56 -33.05 -13.78
N ASN A 27 -35.84 -33.76 -12.91
CA ASN A 27 -35.79 -33.55 -11.46
C ASN A 27 -35.55 -32.05 -11.13
N PRO A 28 -36.40 -31.39 -10.32
CA PRO A 28 -36.29 -29.96 -9.99
C PRO A 28 -35.06 -29.61 -9.13
N LEU A 29 -34.21 -30.59 -8.79
CA LEU A 29 -32.96 -30.43 -8.04
C LEU A 29 -31.69 -30.42 -8.92
N LEU A 30 -31.82 -30.42 -10.25
CA LEU A 30 -30.66 -30.21 -11.11
C LEU A 30 -30.28 -28.72 -11.14
N PRO A 31 -29.01 -28.35 -10.88
CA PRO A 31 -28.58 -26.96 -11.01
C PRO A 31 -28.84 -26.50 -12.44
N ALA A 32 -29.46 -25.32 -12.58
CA ALA A 32 -29.62 -24.68 -13.87
C ALA A 32 -28.24 -24.58 -14.54
N PRO A 33 -28.10 -24.94 -15.83
CA PRO A 33 -26.86 -24.70 -16.53
C PRO A 33 -26.54 -23.20 -16.43
N PRO A 34 -25.27 -22.82 -16.22
CA PRO A 34 -24.89 -21.42 -16.15
C PRO A 34 -25.45 -20.71 -17.38
N THR A 35 -26.10 -19.57 -17.18
CA THR A 35 -26.58 -18.70 -18.27
C THR A 35 -25.48 -18.59 -19.31
N ALA A 36 -25.75 -19.08 -20.52
CA ALA A 36 -24.78 -19.11 -21.59
C ALA A 36 -24.15 -17.72 -21.72
N LYS A 37 -22.82 -17.65 -21.58
CA LYS A 37 -22.05 -16.45 -21.95
C LYS A 37 -22.51 -16.02 -23.34
N HIS A 38 -22.62 -14.71 -23.56
CA HIS A 38 -22.90 -14.06 -24.85
C HIS A 38 -22.58 -14.99 -26.02
N VAL A 39 -23.60 -15.45 -26.74
CA VAL A 39 -23.38 -16.11 -28.03
C VAL A 39 -22.63 -15.08 -28.87
N ILE A 40 -21.34 -15.31 -29.08
CA ILE A 40 -20.53 -14.49 -29.96
C ILE A 40 -21.26 -14.52 -31.30
N ASP A 41 -21.76 -13.37 -31.74
CA ASP A 41 -22.33 -13.28 -33.06
C ASP A 41 -21.19 -13.55 -34.04
N ILE A 42 -21.12 -14.77 -34.56
CA ILE A 42 -20.10 -15.18 -35.53
C ILE A 42 -20.14 -14.24 -36.75
N LYS A 43 -21.30 -13.62 -37.06
CA LYS A 43 -21.38 -12.62 -38.12
C LYS A 43 -20.72 -11.30 -37.73
N ALA A 44 -20.67 -10.93 -36.45
CA ALA A 44 -19.95 -9.75 -35.98
C ALA A 44 -18.44 -9.87 -36.19
N ILE A 45 -17.87 -11.10 -36.21
CA ILE A 45 -16.46 -11.34 -36.59
C ILE A 45 -16.17 -10.85 -38.02
N PHE A 46 -17.17 -10.92 -38.91
CA PHE A 46 -17.05 -10.47 -40.30
C PHE A 46 -17.56 -9.04 -40.53
N ARG A 47 -18.03 -8.34 -39.49
CA ARG A 47 -18.44 -6.94 -39.62
C ARG A 47 -17.21 -6.06 -39.50
N HIS A 48 -16.85 -5.41 -40.60
CA HIS A 48 -15.91 -4.30 -40.54
C HIS A 48 -16.56 -3.11 -39.83
N GLU A 49 -15.74 -2.35 -39.11
CA GLU A 49 -16.15 -1.05 -38.59
C GLU A 49 -16.52 -0.14 -39.77
N ASN A 50 -17.48 0.76 -39.57
CA ASN A 50 -17.86 1.69 -40.61
C ASN A 50 -16.65 2.59 -40.94
N GLU A 51 -16.28 2.69 -42.21
CA GLU A 51 -15.11 3.47 -42.67
C GLU A 51 -15.15 4.92 -42.15
N LYS A 52 -16.32 5.54 -42.15
CA LYS A 52 -16.46 6.92 -41.67
C LYS A 52 -16.20 7.03 -40.16
N ASP A 53 -16.73 6.08 -39.38
CA ASP A 53 -16.54 6.06 -37.93
C ASP A 53 -15.07 5.79 -37.60
N PHE A 54 -14.45 4.80 -38.25
CA PHE A 54 -13.01 4.49 -38.11
C PHE A 54 -12.12 5.67 -38.48
N LEU A 55 -12.32 6.29 -39.64
CA LEU A 55 -11.52 7.44 -40.09
C LEU A 55 -11.75 8.68 -39.22
N SER A 56 -12.96 8.86 -38.67
CA SER A 56 -13.26 9.98 -37.75
C SER A 56 -12.58 9.84 -36.38
N ALA A 57 -12.23 8.63 -35.97
CA ALA A 57 -11.52 8.35 -34.73
C ALA A 57 -9.99 8.52 -34.86
N LEU A 58 -9.46 8.65 -36.08
CA LEU A 58 -8.03 8.84 -36.29
C LEU A 58 -7.60 10.25 -35.86
N PRO A 59 -6.50 10.38 -35.11
CA PRO A 59 -6.04 11.67 -34.66
C PRO A 59 -5.50 12.51 -35.83
N THR A 60 -5.84 13.80 -35.82
CA THR A 60 -5.43 14.74 -36.87
C THR A 60 -3.99 15.26 -36.69
N SER A 61 -3.42 15.10 -35.50
CA SER A 61 -2.08 15.57 -35.16
C SER A 61 -1.49 14.75 -34.01
N ILE A 62 -0.20 14.43 -34.11
CA ILE A 62 0.55 13.74 -33.06
C ILE A 62 0.69 14.60 -31.79
N LYS A 63 0.60 15.93 -31.89
CA LYS A 63 0.74 16.85 -30.74
C LYS A 63 -0.45 16.78 -29.78
N ASP A 64 -1.59 16.31 -30.27
CA ASP A 64 -2.83 16.20 -29.49
C ASP A 64 -2.96 14.81 -28.84
N GLN A 65 -1.96 13.95 -29.01
CA GLN A 65 -1.96 12.58 -28.48
C GLN A 65 -1.21 12.51 -27.16
N ALA A 66 -1.89 12.01 -26.13
CA ALA A 66 -1.23 11.61 -24.90
C ALA A 66 -0.35 10.39 -25.17
N LEU A 67 0.90 10.42 -24.73
CA LEU A 67 1.79 9.26 -24.79
C LEU A 67 1.46 8.32 -23.63
N PRO A 68 0.95 7.10 -23.87
CA PRO A 68 0.65 6.16 -22.78
C PRO A 68 1.92 5.48 -22.26
N SER A 69 2.91 5.27 -23.12
CA SER A 69 4.08 4.43 -22.89
C SER A 69 5.13 4.77 -23.97
N TYR A 70 6.41 4.93 -23.63
CA TYR A 70 7.46 4.99 -24.66
C TYR A 70 7.67 3.62 -25.30
N ASP A 71 7.96 3.61 -26.61
CA ASP A 71 8.52 2.42 -27.24
C ASP A 71 9.85 2.05 -26.55
N PRO A 72 10.04 0.78 -26.15
CA PRO A 72 11.23 0.39 -25.41
C PRO A 72 12.55 0.65 -26.11
N GLY A 73 12.61 0.48 -27.44
CA GLY A 73 13.80 0.72 -28.25
C GLY A 73 14.10 2.20 -28.42
N VAL A 74 13.07 3.03 -28.60
CA VAL A 74 13.20 4.49 -28.64
C VAL A 74 13.73 5.02 -27.31
N LEU A 75 13.17 4.58 -26.18
CA LEU A 75 13.65 4.98 -24.85
C LEU A 75 15.11 4.58 -24.64
N ASN A 76 15.50 3.36 -25.00
CA ASN A 76 16.89 2.90 -24.88
C ASN A 76 17.86 3.76 -25.71
N ASN A 77 17.50 4.07 -26.95
CA ASN A 77 18.32 4.92 -27.80
C ASN A 77 18.51 6.31 -27.21
N GLU A 78 17.46 6.88 -26.59
CA GLU A 78 17.55 8.19 -25.95
C GLU A 78 18.40 8.14 -24.67
N LEU A 79 18.23 7.12 -23.81
CA LEU A 79 19.07 6.93 -22.62
C LEU A 79 20.56 6.78 -22.99
N LEU A 80 20.87 5.99 -24.03
CA LEU A 80 22.22 5.85 -24.57
C LEU A 80 22.78 7.17 -25.09
N LYS A 81 22.00 7.90 -25.88
CA LYS A 81 22.38 9.22 -26.42
C LYS A 81 22.66 10.22 -25.31
N LEU A 82 21.83 10.22 -24.26
CA LEU A 82 21.97 11.09 -23.09
C LEU A 82 23.04 10.64 -22.12
N LYS A 83 23.66 9.47 -22.32
CA LYS A 83 24.66 8.87 -21.41
C LYS A 83 24.10 8.53 -20.03
N ILE A 84 22.83 8.11 -19.98
CA ILE A 84 22.16 7.58 -18.80
C ILE A 84 22.23 6.05 -18.87
N PHE A 85 23.42 5.53 -18.57
CA PHE A 85 23.74 4.10 -18.55
C PHE A 85 25.07 3.88 -17.81
N SER A 86 25.36 2.65 -17.46
CA SER A 86 26.62 2.25 -16.83
C SER A 86 27.63 1.77 -17.86
N LYS A 87 28.84 2.34 -17.83
CA LYS A 87 29.99 1.86 -18.60
C LYS A 87 30.72 0.79 -17.82
N ILE A 88 30.83 -0.37 -18.45
CA ILE A 88 31.58 -1.52 -17.96
C ILE A 88 33.06 -1.32 -18.26
N ASP A 89 33.94 -1.62 -17.30
CA ASP A 89 35.36 -1.72 -17.60
C ASP A 89 35.61 -2.99 -18.44
N PRO A 90 36.09 -2.86 -19.69
CA PRO A 90 36.32 -4.01 -20.57
C PRO A 90 37.40 -4.97 -20.05
N LYS A 91 38.22 -4.55 -19.07
CA LYS A 91 39.25 -5.38 -18.43
C LYS A 91 38.76 -6.01 -17.12
N ASP A 92 37.71 -5.45 -16.53
CA ASP A 92 37.14 -5.89 -15.26
C ASP A 92 35.63 -5.65 -15.25
N PRO A 93 34.82 -6.60 -15.75
CA PRO A 93 33.37 -6.44 -15.86
C PRO A 93 32.67 -6.28 -14.51
N THR A 94 33.39 -6.47 -13.38
CA THR A 94 32.90 -6.20 -12.02
C THR A 94 33.02 -4.72 -11.62
N LYS A 95 33.61 -3.89 -12.48
CA LYS A 95 33.66 -2.44 -12.32
C LYS A 95 32.78 -1.78 -13.36
N SER A 96 31.77 -1.08 -12.85
CA SER A 96 30.92 -0.19 -13.64
C SER A 96 31.06 1.23 -13.16
N ARG A 97 31.05 2.19 -14.08
CA ARG A 97 30.93 3.62 -13.77
C ARG A 97 29.78 4.21 -14.55
N HIS A 98 28.97 5.06 -13.91
CA HIS A 98 27.92 5.77 -14.62
C HIS A 98 28.55 6.68 -15.70
N ALA A 99 27.93 6.74 -16.89
CA ALA A 99 28.44 7.53 -18.02
C ALA A 99 28.29 9.05 -17.84
N GLY A 100 27.60 9.48 -16.78
CA GLY A 100 27.55 10.86 -16.27
C GLY A 100 26.41 11.72 -16.83
N GLY A 101 25.54 11.16 -17.66
CA GLY A 101 24.39 11.89 -18.23
C GLY A 101 23.25 12.14 -17.26
N ASN A 102 22.41 13.12 -17.58
CA ASN A 102 21.14 13.42 -16.93
C ASN A 102 20.17 14.08 -17.92
N ILE A 103 18.87 13.98 -17.65
CA ILE A 103 17.88 14.83 -18.31
C ILE A 103 17.88 16.16 -17.56
N THR A 104 18.17 17.26 -18.25
CA THR A 104 18.15 18.61 -17.65
C THR A 104 16.83 19.32 -17.89
N LYS A 105 16.14 19.01 -19.00
CA LYS A 105 14.84 19.58 -19.37
C LYS A 105 13.87 18.49 -19.83
N GLY A 106 12.66 18.44 -19.27
CA GLY A 106 11.65 17.43 -19.60
C GLY A 106 10.22 17.93 -19.35
N THR A 107 9.20 17.20 -19.80
CA THR A 107 7.79 17.55 -19.52
C THR A 107 7.26 16.68 -18.38
N TYR A 108 6.30 17.19 -17.60
CA TYR A 108 5.66 16.44 -16.51
C TYR A 108 5.17 15.06 -16.98
N ALA A 109 4.39 15.04 -18.07
CA ALA A 109 3.81 13.81 -18.59
C ALA A 109 4.86 12.83 -19.13
N GLY A 110 5.91 13.33 -19.80
CA GLY A 110 6.99 12.48 -20.31
C GLY A 110 7.82 11.87 -19.17
N THR A 111 8.16 12.67 -18.16
CA THR A 111 8.89 12.20 -16.97
C THR A 111 8.08 11.16 -16.20
N GLN A 112 6.77 11.37 -16.01
CA GLN A 112 5.91 10.40 -15.36
C GLN A 112 5.95 9.03 -16.08
N VAL A 113 5.79 9.02 -17.40
CA VAL A 113 5.84 7.78 -18.19
C VAL A 113 7.23 7.13 -18.13
N ALA A 114 8.29 7.93 -18.17
CA ALA A 114 9.66 7.43 -18.07
C ALA A 114 9.92 6.75 -16.72
N ILE A 115 9.53 7.37 -15.59
CA ILE A 115 9.72 6.79 -14.26
C ILE A 115 8.97 5.46 -14.13
N THR A 116 7.70 5.39 -14.55
CA THR A 116 6.91 4.14 -14.52
C THR A 116 7.64 3.01 -15.24
N GLN A 117 8.00 3.24 -16.50
CA GLN A 117 8.63 2.20 -17.32
C GLN A 117 10.02 1.81 -16.83
N LEU A 118 10.79 2.76 -16.29
CA LEU A 118 12.12 2.47 -15.79
C LEU A 118 12.07 1.72 -14.47
N TYR A 119 11.10 2.02 -13.60
CA TYR A 119 10.88 1.26 -12.38
C TYR A 119 10.46 -0.19 -12.67
N GLU A 120 9.49 -0.40 -13.57
CA GLU A 120 9.10 -1.74 -14.03
C GLU A 120 10.30 -2.55 -14.56
N ARG A 121 11.22 -1.90 -15.27
CA ARG A 121 12.46 -2.53 -15.75
C ARG A 121 13.44 -2.85 -14.62
N ILE A 122 13.53 -1.99 -13.60
CA ILE A 122 14.34 -2.26 -12.41
C ILE A 122 13.80 -3.50 -11.71
N GLU A 123 12.49 -3.57 -11.45
CA GLU A 123 11.84 -4.75 -10.85
C GLU A 123 12.08 -6.02 -11.68
N GLN A 124 11.91 -5.94 -13.00
CA GLN A 124 12.18 -7.07 -13.90
C GLN A 124 13.66 -7.51 -13.87
N SER A 125 14.59 -6.58 -13.76
CA SER A 125 16.02 -6.88 -13.61
C SER A 125 16.30 -7.60 -12.29
N TYR A 126 15.73 -7.15 -11.17
CA TYR A 126 15.84 -7.83 -9.88
C TYR A 126 15.19 -9.21 -9.89
N ALA A 127 13.99 -9.37 -10.47
CA ALA A 127 13.33 -10.66 -10.60
C ALA A 127 14.18 -11.65 -11.44
N THR A 128 14.76 -11.18 -12.55
CA THR A 128 15.66 -11.99 -13.39
C THR A 128 16.93 -12.36 -12.63
N TYR A 129 17.48 -11.41 -11.85
CA TYR A 129 18.67 -11.65 -11.03
C TYR A 129 18.41 -12.71 -9.95
N PHE A 130 17.27 -12.64 -9.26
CA PHE A 130 16.88 -13.59 -8.22
C PHE A 130 16.53 -14.98 -8.78
N ASP A 131 16.01 -15.06 -10.00
CA ASP A 131 15.82 -16.32 -10.74
C ASP A 131 17.18 -16.97 -11.06
N VAL A 132 18.13 -16.17 -11.54
CA VAL A 132 19.49 -16.61 -11.83
C VAL A 132 20.11 -17.13 -10.52
N LEU A 133 20.06 -16.39 -9.41
CA LEU A 133 20.56 -16.83 -8.10
C LEU A 133 19.83 -18.05 -7.50
N ALA A 134 18.77 -18.54 -8.14
CA ALA A 134 17.90 -19.59 -7.63
C ALA A 134 17.25 -19.27 -6.26
N VAL A 135 17.12 -17.98 -5.93
CA VAL A 135 16.40 -17.51 -4.74
C VAL A 135 14.89 -17.54 -5.03
N GLU A 136 14.46 -16.87 -6.09
CA GLU A 136 13.07 -16.85 -6.54
C GLU A 136 12.98 -17.46 -7.95
N SER A 137 13.13 -18.78 -8.03
CA SER A 137 13.17 -19.48 -9.33
C SER A 137 11.80 -19.45 -10.04
N THR A 138 11.81 -19.02 -11.30
CA THR A 138 10.67 -19.02 -12.22
C THR A 138 10.22 -20.45 -12.55
N LEU A 139 11.17 -21.36 -12.71
CA LEU A 139 10.92 -22.79 -12.85
C LEU A 139 11.14 -23.49 -11.51
N PRO A 140 10.30 -24.48 -11.14
CA PRO A 140 10.44 -25.18 -9.88
C PRO A 140 11.80 -25.89 -9.80
N ARG A 141 12.54 -25.62 -8.73
CA ARG A 141 13.81 -26.29 -8.40
C ARG A 141 13.75 -26.76 -6.96
N TYR A 142 14.15 -28.01 -6.74
CA TYR A 142 14.40 -28.49 -5.38
C TYR A 142 15.81 -28.04 -4.97
N ILE A 143 15.91 -27.43 -3.79
CA ILE A 143 17.17 -27.00 -3.20
C ILE A 143 17.20 -27.59 -1.80
N SER A 144 18.27 -28.31 -1.47
CA SER A 144 18.42 -28.91 -0.14
C SER A 144 18.56 -27.82 0.93
N LEU A 145 18.24 -28.14 2.18
CA LEU A 145 18.34 -27.17 3.28
C LEU A 145 19.77 -26.63 3.46
N GLU A 146 20.78 -27.48 3.25
CA GLU A 146 22.19 -27.06 3.36
C GLU A 146 22.60 -26.10 2.23
N GLU A 147 22.14 -26.34 1.00
CA GLU A 147 22.34 -25.39 -0.10
C GLU A 147 21.61 -24.07 0.16
N LYS A 148 20.38 -24.11 0.70
CA LYS A 148 19.64 -22.88 1.08
C LYS A 148 20.35 -22.10 2.18
N LYS A 149 20.93 -22.74 3.19
CA LYS A 149 21.71 -22.04 4.23
C LYS A 149 22.93 -21.31 3.67
N GLN A 150 23.49 -21.80 2.56
CA GLN A 150 24.63 -21.17 1.89
C GLN A 150 24.19 -19.99 1.00
N SER A 151 23.05 -20.09 0.32
CA SER A 151 22.57 -19.05 -0.60
C SER A 151 21.75 -17.96 0.06
N TYR A 152 21.00 -18.28 1.12
CA TYR A 152 20.22 -17.31 1.90
C TYR A 152 21.08 -16.83 3.06
N LYS A 153 21.72 -15.66 2.91
CA LYS A 153 22.49 -14.99 3.97
C LYS A 153 21.76 -13.74 4.44
N PHE A 154 21.95 -13.38 5.69
CA PHE A 154 21.43 -12.12 6.24
C PHE A 154 22.46 -11.00 6.06
N THR A 155 21.99 -9.81 5.73
CA THR A 155 22.78 -8.59 5.87
C THR A 155 23.07 -8.31 7.34
N SER A 156 24.26 -7.75 7.65
CA SER A 156 24.64 -7.39 9.02
C SER A 156 23.69 -6.37 9.67
N TYR A 157 23.36 -6.60 10.94
CA TYR A 157 22.47 -5.74 11.74
C TYR A 157 22.82 -5.84 13.25
N PRO A 158 22.70 -4.76 14.07
CA PRO A 158 22.21 -3.41 13.75
C PRO A 158 23.23 -2.52 13.04
N ASN A 159 24.47 -2.99 12.88
CA ASN A 159 25.56 -2.27 12.24
C ASN A 159 26.09 -3.09 11.05
N ASN A 160 26.58 -2.38 10.04
CA ASN A 160 27.36 -2.95 8.95
C ASN A 160 28.71 -3.47 9.47
N GLU A 161 29.42 -4.23 8.64
CA GLU A 161 30.74 -4.80 8.99
C GLU A 161 31.79 -3.74 9.35
N ASP A 162 31.65 -2.52 8.82
CA ASP A 162 32.54 -1.38 9.11
C ASP A 162 32.19 -0.64 10.42
N GLY A 163 31.17 -1.11 11.16
CA GLY A 163 30.71 -0.53 12.42
C GLY A 163 29.73 0.64 12.26
N THR A 164 29.41 1.06 11.04
CA THR A 164 28.37 2.09 10.80
C THR A 164 26.97 1.49 11.01
N PRO A 165 25.96 2.28 11.43
CA PRO A 165 24.59 1.79 11.54
C PRO A 165 24.08 1.28 10.19
N ALA A 166 23.38 0.14 10.21
CA ALA A 166 22.77 -0.42 9.00
C ALA A 166 21.73 0.56 8.42
N SER A 167 21.65 0.65 7.09
CA SER A 167 20.66 1.51 6.43
C SER A 167 19.25 0.92 6.49
N TYR A 168 19.16 -0.41 6.54
CA TYR A 168 17.90 -1.16 6.58
C TYR A 168 17.95 -2.23 7.67
N PRO A 169 16.79 -2.73 8.13
CA PRO A 169 16.67 -3.96 8.91
C PRO A 169 17.32 -5.19 8.24
N PRO A 170 17.49 -6.32 8.97
CA PRO A 170 18.00 -7.56 8.40
C PRO A 170 17.21 -7.97 7.17
N SER A 171 17.91 -8.27 6.09
CA SER A 171 17.32 -8.60 4.79
C SER A 171 18.18 -9.65 4.08
N LEU A 172 17.73 -10.14 2.91
CA LEU A 172 18.55 -11.07 2.13
C LEU A 172 19.82 -10.36 1.62
N ASP A 173 20.97 -10.84 2.06
CA ASP A 173 22.25 -10.50 1.44
C ASP A 173 22.38 -11.27 0.12
N HIS A 174 22.05 -10.55 -0.95
CA HIS A 174 22.05 -11.06 -2.31
C HIS A 174 23.31 -10.65 -3.07
N ILE A 175 24.23 -9.88 -2.46
CA ILE A 175 25.44 -9.40 -3.11
C ILE A 175 26.55 -10.44 -2.89
N PRO A 176 26.96 -11.25 -3.90
CA PRO A 176 28.03 -12.23 -3.74
C PRO A 176 29.32 -11.63 -3.17
N HIS A 177 29.84 -12.25 -2.09
CA HIS A 177 31.10 -11.83 -1.46
C HIS A 177 32.30 -12.05 -2.40
N GLN A 178 33.43 -11.40 -2.09
CA GLN A 178 34.64 -11.37 -2.94
C GLN A 178 35.26 -12.75 -3.25
N ASP A 179 34.83 -13.84 -2.63
CA ASP A 179 35.31 -15.19 -2.88
C ASP A 179 34.36 -16.06 -3.74
N GLU A 180 33.19 -15.54 -4.13
CA GLU A 180 32.19 -16.29 -4.90
C GLU A 180 32.41 -16.18 -6.44
N VAL A 181 32.00 -17.22 -7.18
CA VAL A 181 32.41 -17.54 -8.57
C VAL A 181 32.27 -16.36 -9.57
N ALA A 182 33.22 -16.23 -10.50
CA ALA A 182 33.33 -15.07 -11.42
C ALA A 182 32.05 -14.73 -12.22
N LEU A 183 31.24 -15.71 -12.63
CA LEU A 183 30.02 -15.45 -13.40
C LEU A 183 28.95 -14.68 -12.59
N TRP A 184 28.74 -15.03 -11.32
CA TRP A 184 27.70 -14.42 -10.47
C TRP A 184 28.04 -12.97 -10.11
N LYS A 185 29.33 -12.67 -9.90
CA LYS A 185 29.81 -11.29 -9.70
C LYS A 185 29.56 -10.39 -10.90
N ILE A 186 29.71 -10.94 -12.12
CA ILE A 186 29.45 -10.22 -13.35
C ILE A 186 27.96 -9.90 -13.47
N PHE A 187 27.06 -10.88 -13.26
CA PHE A 187 25.62 -10.62 -13.28
C PHE A 187 25.18 -9.63 -12.19
N ASN A 188 25.74 -9.73 -10.98
CA ASN A 188 25.47 -8.83 -9.86
C ASN A 188 25.84 -7.37 -10.21
N VAL A 189 27.09 -7.13 -10.63
CA VAL A 189 27.57 -5.77 -10.94
C VAL A 189 26.84 -5.21 -12.17
N LEU A 190 26.69 -6.01 -13.23
CA LEU A 190 26.21 -5.51 -14.51
C LEU A 190 24.70 -5.29 -14.55
N GLY A 191 23.91 -6.15 -13.89
CA GLY A 191 22.44 -6.10 -13.97
C GLY A 191 21.82 -4.98 -13.14
N LEU A 192 22.49 -4.54 -12.07
CA LEU A 192 21.88 -3.68 -11.06
C LEU A 192 22.56 -2.31 -10.90
N ALA A 193 23.80 -2.12 -11.37
CA ALA A 193 24.51 -0.84 -11.19
C ALA A 193 23.79 0.36 -11.82
N GLU A 194 23.09 0.16 -12.94
CA GLU A 194 22.27 1.22 -13.56
C GLU A 194 21.08 1.60 -12.67
N SER A 195 20.46 0.62 -12.00
CA SER A 195 19.28 0.85 -11.16
C SER A 195 19.52 1.82 -10.00
N LEU A 196 20.77 1.97 -9.54
CA LEU A 196 21.15 2.79 -8.39
C LEU A 196 20.99 4.30 -8.61
N VAL A 197 20.95 4.76 -9.86
CA VAL A 197 20.83 6.20 -10.18
C VAL A 197 19.83 6.48 -11.30
N LEU A 198 19.30 5.44 -11.96
CA LEU A 198 18.52 5.59 -13.19
C LEU A 198 17.29 6.49 -13.02
N LEU A 199 16.50 6.29 -11.97
CA LEU A 199 15.29 7.07 -11.74
C LEU A 199 15.64 8.53 -11.47
N GLN A 200 16.65 8.76 -10.62
CA GLN A 200 17.11 10.10 -10.30
C GLN A 200 17.56 10.88 -11.55
N LYS A 201 18.25 10.22 -12.49
CA LYS A 201 18.80 10.87 -13.71
C LYS A 201 17.75 11.20 -14.77
N VAL A 202 16.57 10.59 -14.73
CA VAL A 202 15.48 10.88 -15.68
C VAL A 202 14.47 11.90 -15.17
N ILE A 203 14.53 12.25 -13.88
CA ILE A 203 13.76 13.36 -13.34
C ILE A 203 14.52 14.66 -13.69
N PRO A 204 13.93 15.56 -14.49
CA PRO A 204 14.62 16.73 -14.99
C PRO A 204 14.89 17.77 -13.91
N ASP A 205 15.95 18.54 -14.08
CA ASP A 205 16.25 19.72 -13.27
C ASP A 205 15.22 20.84 -13.51
N GLU A 206 14.78 21.01 -14.78
CA GLU A 206 13.79 22.00 -15.20
C GLU A 206 12.65 21.33 -15.99
N PHE A 207 11.42 21.57 -15.58
CA PHE A 207 10.26 21.11 -16.33
C PHE A 207 9.81 22.13 -17.38
N LEU A 208 9.72 21.68 -18.63
CA LEU A 208 9.24 22.42 -19.78
C LEU A 208 7.70 22.48 -19.74
N GLY A 209 7.17 23.69 -19.60
CA GLY A 209 5.74 23.99 -19.54
C GLY A 209 5.51 25.38 -18.96
N LYS A 210 4.47 26.10 -19.42
CA LYS A 210 4.26 27.54 -19.14
C LYS A 210 4.16 27.83 -17.63
N THR A 211 5.22 28.37 -17.03
CA THR A 211 5.34 28.46 -15.56
C THR A 211 5.52 29.86 -14.96
N ARG A 212 5.68 30.94 -15.73
CA ARG A 212 5.74 32.30 -15.12
C ARG A 212 4.92 33.38 -15.84
N ASP A 213 4.96 33.45 -17.17
CA ASP A 213 4.32 34.58 -17.88
C ASP A 213 2.79 34.45 -18.03
N TRP A 214 2.22 33.25 -17.83
CA TRP A 214 0.77 33.00 -17.94
C TRP A 214 -0.02 33.35 -16.67
N ILE A 215 0.61 33.32 -15.48
CA ILE A 215 -0.04 33.63 -14.20
C ILE A 215 -0.56 35.08 -14.16
N GLN A 216 0.01 35.97 -14.99
CA GLN A 216 -0.43 37.37 -15.11
C GLN A 216 -1.60 37.59 -16.09
N SER A 217 -1.91 36.65 -16.99
CA SER A 217 -3.05 36.80 -17.92
C SER A 217 -4.31 36.18 -17.31
N LYS A 218 -5.06 36.99 -16.56
CA LYS A 218 -6.46 36.70 -16.19
C LYS A 218 -7.30 36.61 -17.46
N GLU A 219 -7.59 35.40 -17.93
CA GLU A 219 -8.84 35.07 -18.59
C GLU A 219 -9.03 33.55 -18.48
N ARG A 220 -10.20 33.14 -18.00
CA ARG A 220 -10.60 31.74 -17.71
C ARG A 220 -10.80 30.96 -19.01
N GLU A 221 -9.77 30.83 -19.83
CA GLU A 221 -9.77 29.98 -21.02
C GLU A 221 -8.79 28.82 -20.83
N VAL A 222 -9.39 27.65 -20.67
CA VAL A 222 -8.84 26.30 -20.83
C VAL A 222 -7.63 25.98 -19.95
N VAL A 223 -7.94 25.25 -18.89
CA VAL A 223 -7.06 24.52 -17.98
C VAL A 223 -6.08 23.62 -18.76
N ALA A 224 -5.02 24.19 -19.32
CA ALA A 224 -3.96 23.47 -20.04
C ALA A 224 -2.62 23.53 -19.27
N GLY A 225 -2.69 23.61 -17.94
CA GLY A 225 -1.54 23.62 -17.02
C GLY A 225 -1.11 22.23 -16.55
N SER A 226 -0.24 22.19 -15.55
CA SER A 226 0.18 20.98 -14.82
C SER A 226 -0.56 20.85 -13.48
N PRO A 227 -0.72 19.64 -12.90
CA PRO A 227 -1.63 19.40 -11.76
C PRO A 227 -1.36 20.20 -10.49
N GLN A 228 -0.12 20.65 -10.29
CA GLN A 228 0.33 21.45 -9.17
C GLN A 228 0.16 22.96 -9.36
N THR A 229 -0.19 23.41 -10.56
CA THR A 229 -0.21 24.84 -10.89
C THR A 229 -1.47 25.50 -10.38
N GLY A 230 -1.32 26.53 -9.56
CA GLY A 230 -2.44 27.28 -9.01
C GLY A 230 -1.98 28.35 -8.02
N LEU A 231 -2.81 29.37 -7.82
CA LEU A 231 -2.64 30.36 -6.75
C LEU A 231 -3.55 30.04 -5.55
N THR A 232 -4.60 29.27 -5.79
CA THR A 232 -5.61 28.87 -4.81
C THR A 232 -5.74 27.36 -4.76
N ILE A 233 -6.28 26.84 -3.65
CA ILE A 233 -6.60 25.42 -3.52
C ILE A 233 -7.68 25.01 -4.53
N GLU A 234 -8.58 25.91 -4.90
CA GLU A 234 -9.62 25.62 -5.89
C GLU A 234 -9.03 25.36 -7.28
N ASP A 235 -7.95 26.06 -7.67
CA ASP A 235 -7.30 25.85 -8.99
C ASP A 235 -6.86 24.39 -9.19
N VAL A 236 -6.26 23.80 -8.15
CA VAL A 236 -5.80 22.39 -8.20
C VAL A 236 -6.95 21.40 -8.05
N VAL A 237 -8.01 21.76 -7.32
CA VAL A 237 -9.25 20.97 -7.25
C VAL A 237 -9.91 20.89 -8.63
N ASP A 238 -10.04 22.02 -9.31
CA ASP A 238 -10.61 22.09 -10.66
C ASP A 238 -9.74 21.33 -11.65
N TYR A 239 -8.42 21.50 -11.63
CA TYR A 239 -7.52 20.71 -12.47
C TYR A 239 -7.75 19.21 -12.28
N ASN A 240 -7.76 18.77 -11.01
CA ASN A 240 -7.92 17.39 -10.60
C ASN A 240 -9.28 16.79 -11.04
N LYS A 241 -10.34 17.60 -11.15
CA LYS A 241 -11.65 17.17 -11.66
C LYS A 241 -11.65 16.95 -13.18
N TYR A 242 -10.90 17.75 -13.94
CA TYR A 242 -11.00 17.78 -15.41
C TYR A 242 -9.88 17.04 -16.17
N HIS A 243 -8.74 16.71 -15.53
CA HIS A 243 -7.52 16.25 -16.24
C HIS A 243 -7.01 14.86 -15.81
N ARG A 244 -7.89 13.97 -15.37
CA ARG A 244 -7.49 12.64 -14.88
C ARG A 244 -7.19 11.64 -15.98
N LYS A 245 -6.19 10.80 -15.70
CA LYS A 245 -5.95 9.54 -16.41
C LYS A 245 -6.89 8.44 -15.87
N SER A 246 -7.23 7.48 -16.72
CA SER A 246 -7.86 6.22 -16.31
C SER A 246 -6.94 5.41 -15.40
N ALA A 247 -7.52 4.61 -14.52
CA ALA A 247 -6.82 4.04 -13.36
C ALA A 247 -6.26 2.65 -13.55
N VAL A 248 -5.35 2.32 -12.63
CA VAL A 248 -4.74 1.01 -12.43
C VAL A 248 -5.05 0.39 -11.06
N ASP A 249 -5.74 1.13 -10.17
CA ASP A 249 -6.04 0.73 -8.80
C ASP A 249 -7.51 0.31 -8.60
N ILE A 250 -7.85 -0.19 -7.40
CA ILE A 250 -9.23 -0.64 -7.08
C ILE A 250 -10.26 0.50 -7.09
N ALA A 251 -9.82 1.74 -6.90
CA ALA A 251 -10.69 2.92 -6.87
C ALA A 251 -11.04 3.43 -8.27
N ARG A 252 -10.59 2.75 -9.34
CA ARG A 252 -10.95 3.07 -10.73
C ARG A 252 -10.64 4.53 -11.09
N GLY A 253 -9.65 5.14 -10.43
CA GLY A 253 -9.08 6.44 -10.80
C GLY A 253 -9.80 7.60 -10.16
N GLU A 254 -10.78 7.28 -9.31
CA GLU A 254 -11.31 8.19 -8.32
C GLU A 254 -10.26 8.47 -7.25
N ASN A 255 -10.36 9.63 -6.63
CA ASN A 255 -9.49 10.02 -5.52
C ASN A 255 -10.25 11.02 -4.65
N LEU A 256 -9.74 11.23 -3.44
CA LEU A 256 -10.42 12.01 -2.42
C LEU A 256 -10.78 13.44 -2.87
N GLY A 257 -9.94 14.07 -3.70
CA GLY A 257 -10.16 15.43 -4.20
C GLY A 257 -11.34 15.61 -5.16
N MET A 258 -12.04 14.54 -5.53
CA MET A 258 -13.32 14.63 -6.27
C MET A 258 -14.51 14.98 -5.37
N LEU A 259 -14.38 14.73 -4.06
CA LEU A 259 -15.43 15.04 -3.10
C LEU A 259 -15.41 16.54 -2.79
N GLU A 260 -16.56 17.20 -2.84
CA GLU A 260 -16.66 18.64 -2.54
C GLU A 260 -16.18 18.99 -1.12
N ASP A 261 -16.26 18.02 -0.20
CA ASP A 261 -15.92 18.13 1.21
C ASP A 261 -14.63 17.37 1.59
N TRP A 262 -13.72 17.14 0.64
CA TRP A 262 -12.47 16.38 0.85
C TRP A 262 -11.63 16.87 2.05
N TYR A 263 -11.70 18.16 2.36
CA TYR A 263 -11.00 18.81 3.47
C TYR A 263 -11.71 18.67 4.82
N SER A 264 -12.93 18.12 4.84
CA SER A 264 -13.77 18.15 6.03
C SER A 264 -13.22 17.31 7.18
N ASP A 265 -13.66 17.62 8.39
CA ASP A 265 -13.33 16.88 9.62
C ASP A 265 -13.70 15.40 9.50
N ARG A 266 -14.85 15.11 8.87
CA ARG A 266 -15.29 13.75 8.61
C ARG A 266 -14.30 12.99 7.74
N ARG A 267 -13.94 13.53 6.56
CA ARG A 267 -13.00 12.86 5.63
C ARG A 267 -11.61 12.69 6.24
N PHE A 268 -11.19 13.64 7.06
CA PHE A 268 -9.92 13.56 7.79
C PHE A 268 -9.93 12.46 8.86
N ALA A 269 -11.01 12.34 9.64
CA ALA A 269 -11.13 11.34 10.69
C ALA A 269 -11.39 9.93 10.15
N ASP A 270 -12.25 9.78 9.13
CA ASP A 270 -12.56 8.48 8.51
C ASP A 270 -11.30 7.78 7.97
N GLN A 271 -10.28 8.53 7.55
CA GLN A 271 -8.98 7.97 7.13
C GLN A 271 -8.28 7.16 8.24
N ARG A 272 -8.55 7.39 9.52
CA ARG A 272 -7.99 6.60 10.63
C ARG A 272 -8.64 5.23 10.77
N PHE A 273 -9.80 5.03 10.14
CA PHE A 273 -10.55 3.78 10.18
C PHE A 273 -10.56 3.05 8.84
N THR A 274 -10.57 3.76 7.72
CA THR A 274 -10.71 3.22 6.36
C THR A 274 -9.79 3.87 5.33
N GLY A 275 -8.75 4.58 5.79
CA GLY A 275 -7.68 5.13 4.97
C GLY A 275 -6.55 4.14 4.72
N CYS A 276 -5.38 4.64 4.30
CA CYS A 276 -4.19 3.82 4.06
C CYS A 276 -3.50 3.36 5.36
N ASN A 277 -3.74 4.06 6.48
CA ASN A 277 -3.22 3.71 7.80
C ASN A 277 -4.36 3.54 8.81
N PRO A 278 -5.11 2.43 8.73
CA PRO A 278 -6.21 2.17 9.64
C PRO A 278 -5.78 1.44 10.92
N THR A 279 -4.48 1.30 11.19
CA THR A 279 -3.92 0.36 12.19
C THR A 279 -3.24 1.02 13.38
N THR A 280 -3.10 2.34 13.41
CA THR A 280 -2.26 3.02 14.42
C THR A 280 -3.03 3.91 15.39
N ILE A 281 -4.27 4.29 15.07
CA ILE A 281 -5.14 5.00 16.02
C ILE A 281 -5.39 4.13 17.27
N THR A 282 -5.19 4.71 18.45
CA THR A 282 -5.22 3.99 19.74
C THR A 282 -5.93 4.80 20.83
N ASN A 283 -6.44 4.14 21.88
CA ASN A 283 -7.07 4.83 23.01
C ASN A 283 -6.04 5.73 23.73
N ILE A 284 -6.47 6.94 24.11
CA ILE A 284 -5.57 7.93 24.70
C ILE A 284 -5.00 7.48 26.05
N SER A 285 -3.72 7.79 26.32
CA SER A 285 -3.12 7.59 27.64
C SER A 285 -3.58 8.66 28.66
N GLY A 286 -3.39 8.42 29.96
CA GLY A 286 -3.74 9.42 30.98
C GLY A 286 -2.90 10.70 30.84
N LYS A 287 -1.58 10.52 30.62
CA LYS A 287 -0.62 11.59 30.43
C LYS A 287 -0.97 12.50 29.25
N LEU A 288 -1.24 11.93 28.07
CA LEU A 288 -1.58 12.74 26.89
C LEU A 288 -2.89 13.51 27.07
N LEU A 289 -3.89 12.92 27.76
CA LEU A 289 -5.14 13.61 28.05
C LEU A 289 -4.90 14.84 28.95
N GLU A 290 -4.08 14.70 29.97
CA GLU A 290 -3.69 15.82 30.85
C GLU A 290 -2.95 16.93 30.07
N GLU A 291 -2.06 16.56 29.14
CA GLU A 291 -1.38 17.52 28.27
C GLU A 291 -2.34 18.28 27.36
N PHE A 292 -3.31 17.60 26.73
CA PHE A 292 -4.34 18.27 25.94
C PHE A 292 -5.21 19.21 26.78
N ILE A 293 -5.59 18.81 28.00
CA ILE A 293 -6.36 19.67 28.90
C ILE A 293 -5.54 20.92 29.29
N ALA A 294 -4.26 20.75 29.59
CA ALA A 294 -3.36 21.86 29.89
C ALA A 294 -3.17 22.80 28.69
N ALA A 295 -3.00 22.24 27.48
CA ALA A 295 -2.92 23.00 26.24
C ALA A 295 -4.22 23.78 25.95
N ALA A 296 -5.39 23.18 26.17
CA ALA A 296 -6.68 23.85 26.04
C ALA A 296 -6.79 25.04 26.99
N LYS A 297 -6.36 24.85 28.25
CA LYS A 297 -6.34 25.92 29.27
C LYS A 297 -5.41 27.07 28.86
N ALA A 298 -4.21 26.76 28.38
CA ALA A 298 -3.24 27.75 27.91
C ALA A 298 -3.72 28.51 26.66
N ALA A 299 -4.46 27.83 25.78
CA ALA A 299 -5.05 28.42 24.57
C ALA A 299 -6.32 29.27 24.83
N GLY A 300 -6.85 29.28 26.06
CA GLY A 300 -8.09 29.96 26.42
C GLY A 300 -9.36 29.21 26.02
N GLU A 301 -9.27 27.92 25.69
CA GLU A 301 -10.36 27.08 25.19
C GLU A 301 -11.18 26.47 26.35
N ALA A 302 -11.82 27.33 27.17
CA ALA A 302 -12.49 26.92 28.41
C ALA A 302 -13.56 25.83 28.22
N LYS A 303 -14.27 25.84 27.08
CA LYS A 303 -15.25 24.80 26.74
C LYS A 303 -14.57 23.44 26.52
N TRP A 304 -13.44 23.41 25.81
CA TRP A 304 -12.67 22.17 25.61
C TRP A 304 -12.07 21.64 26.90
N VAL A 305 -11.62 22.52 27.81
CA VAL A 305 -11.17 22.11 29.16
C VAL A 305 -12.30 21.35 29.88
N ILE A 306 -13.53 21.89 29.87
CA ILE A 306 -14.69 21.25 30.52
C ILE A 306 -15.05 19.92 29.84
N ASN A 307 -15.11 19.91 28.50
CA ASN A 307 -15.51 18.72 27.75
C ASN A 307 -14.50 17.59 27.92
N LEU A 308 -13.20 17.86 27.78
CA LEU A 308 -12.15 16.86 27.94
C LEU A 308 -12.06 16.34 29.38
N SER A 309 -12.28 17.20 30.38
CA SER A 309 -12.29 16.79 31.79
C SER A 309 -13.47 15.88 32.16
N LYS A 310 -14.55 15.91 31.37
CA LYS A 310 -15.76 15.10 31.60
C LYS A 310 -15.91 13.92 30.63
N ALA A 311 -15.13 13.90 29.55
CA ALA A 311 -15.23 12.87 28.53
C ALA A 311 -14.87 11.50 29.10
N ASP A 312 -15.59 10.46 28.67
CA ASP A 312 -15.16 9.09 28.92
C ASP A 312 -13.85 8.85 28.16
N LYS A 313 -12.78 8.52 28.88
CA LYS A 313 -11.47 8.22 28.30
C LYS A 313 -11.55 7.11 27.25
N LYS A 314 -12.47 6.14 27.38
CA LYS A 314 -12.69 5.07 26.39
C LYS A 314 -13.29 5.58 25.07
N SER A 315 -13.79 6.82 25.03
CA SER A 315 -14.23 7.50 23.81
C SER A 315 -13.14 8.32 23.13
N LEU A 316 -12.00 8.53 23.80
CA LEU A 316 -10.94 9.36 23.27
C LEU A 316 -9.83 8.51 22.66
N TYR A 317 -9.48 8.82 21.43
CA TYR A 317 -8.45 8.13 20.67
C TYR A 317 -7.39 9.14 20.19
N VAL A 318 -6.17 8.66 19.97
CA VAL A 318 -5.05 9.48 19.52
C VAL A 318 -4.37 8.80 18.33
N GLN A 319 -3.99 9.63 17.35
CA GLN A 319 -2.96 9.30 16.38
C GLN A 319 -1.67 9.98 16.86
N ASP A 320 -0.72 9.20 17.36
CA ASP A 320 0.46 9.71 18.05
C ASP A 320 1.72 9.52 17.21
N CYS A 321 2.27 10.63 16.68
CA CYS A 321 3.55 10.65 15.97
C CYS A 321 4.65 11.36 16.78
N SER A 322 4.48 11.53 18.09
CA SER A 322 5.44 12.24 18.97
C SER A 322 6.83 11.59 19.01
N TYR A 323 6.92 10.30 18.70
CA TYR A 323 8.15 9.51 18.69
C TYR A 323 9.11 9.83 17.54
N PHE A 324 8.70 10.64 16.54
CA PHE A 324 9.50 10.90 15.34
C PHE A 324 10.92 11.38 15.64
N ARG A 325 11.07 12.31 16.59
CA ARG A 325 12.39 12.87 16.94
C ARG A 325 13.32 11.80 17.50
N GLU A 326 12.80 10.90 18.32
CA GLU A 326 13.55 9.74 18.82
C GLU A 326 13.90 8.79 17.67
N ALA A 327 12.91 8.45 16.83
CA ALA A 327 13.09 7.51 15.72
C ALA A 327 14.13 7.97 14.69
N ILE A 328 14.22 9.28 14.41
CA ILE A 328 15.22 9.83 13.49
C ILE A 328 16.54 10.23 14.18
N GLY A 329 16.66 10.03 15.51
CA GLY A 329 17.85 10.39 16.28
C GLY A 329 18.09 11.90 16.42
N LEU A 330 17.04 12.73 16.33
CA LEU A 330 17.15 14.19 16.50
C LEU A 330 17.33 14.54 17.97
N LYS A 331 18.55 14.90 18.36
CA LYS A 331 18.92 15.20 19.75
C LYS A 331 18.39 16.54 20.27
N ASP A 332 18.24 17.54 19.40
CA ASP A 332 17.69 18.83 19.78
C ASP A 332 16.16 18.77 19.78
N PRO A 333 15.50 18.87 20.95
CA PRO A 333 14.05 18.80 21.01
C PRO A 333 13.35 20.00 20.34
N ALA A 334 14.05 21.14 20.22
CA ALA A 334 13.56 22.32 19.51
C ALA A 334 13.81 22.23 17.99
N GLY A 335 14.68 21.31 17.55
CA GLY A 335 15.15 21.18 16.18
C GLY A 335 14.03 20.95 15.17
N GLU A 336 14.24 21.50 13.97
CA GLU A 336 13.38 21.27 12.82
C GLU A 336 13.70 19.93 12.16
N MET A 337 12.66 19.18 11.78
CA MET A 337 12.81 18.04 10.88
C MET A 337 12.73 18.58 9.45
N ARG A 338 13.89 18.98 8.93
CA ARG A 338 14.04 19.62 7.63
C ARG A 338 15.19 18.97 6.89
N HIS A 339 14.96 18.70 5.61
CA HIS A 339 16.02 18.27 4.72
C HIS A 339 15.83 18.86 3.33
N LYS A 340 16.96 19.10 2.65
CA LYS A 340 17.01 19.53 1.26
C LYS A 340 17.98 18.61 0.53
N GLN A 341 17.45 17.80 -0.38
CA GLN A 341 18.29 17.04 -1.30
C GLN A 341 19.04 18.00 -2.22
N GLU A 342 20.21 17.60 -2.70
CA GLU A 342 21.06 18.43 -3.57
C GLU A 342 20.33 18.94 -4.82
N TRP A 343 19.35 18.17 -5.32
CA TRP A 343 18.58 18.40 -6.55
C TRP A 343 17.09 18.70 -6.32
N SER A 344 16.67 19.01 -5.09
CA SER A 344 15.27 19.30 -4.71
C SER A 344 15.17 20.57 -3.86
N ASP A 345 13.94 21.00 -3.57
CA ASP A 345 13.67 22.09 -2.64
C ASP A 345 13.76 21.66 -1.17
N ASP A 346 13.68 22.64 -0.26
CA ASP A 346 13.57 22.37 1.17
C ASP A 346 12.22 21.74 1.51
N ASN A 347 12.26 20.63 2.26
CA ASN A 347 11.10 19.90 2.74
C ASN A 347 11.12 19.81 4.25
N TRP A 348 9.93 19.93 4.87
CA TRP A 348 9.74 19.82 6.33
C TRP A 348 8.82 18.65 6.67
N ALA A 349 9.20 17.92 7.71
CA ALA A 349 8.37 16.93 8.40
C ALA A 349 7.90 17.48 9.76
N CYS A 350 6.91 16.82 10.36
CA CYS A 350 6.39 17.20 11.67
C CYS A 350 5.92 15.97 12.46
N ALA A 351 5.99 16.07 13.79
CA ALA A 351 5.66 14.98 14.73
C ALA A 351 4.29 15.24 15.35
N SER A 352 3.23 15.20 14.54
CA SER A 352 1.90 15.61 15.00
C SER A 352 1.28 14.61 15.98
N VAL A 353 0.43 15.13 16.88
CA VAL A 353 -0.39 14.31 17.78
C VAL A 353 -1.82 14.78 17.68
N SER A 354 -2.70 13.92 17.17
CA SER A 354 -4.10 14.26 16.86
C SER A 354 -5.06 13.53 17.79
N LEU A 355 -5.90 14.29 18.51
CA LEU A 355 -6.94 13.78 19.40
C LEU A 355 -8.26 13.64 18.66
N PHE A 356 -8.94 12.52 18.86
CA PHE A 356 -10.25 12.23 18.32
C PHE A 356 -11.21 11.77 19.42
N GLN A 357 -12.52 11.97 19.19
CA GLN A 357 -13.58 11.40 20.00
C GLN A 357 -14.45 10.47 19.14
N LEU A 358 -14.60 9.23 19.57
CA LEU A 358 -15.51 8.26 18.98
C LEU A 358 -16.86 8.31 19.68
N HIS A 359 -17.89 8.72 18.93
CA HIS A 359 -19.26 8.82 19.41
C HIS A 359 -20.00 7.48 19.30
N ASP A 360 -21.05 7.30 20.12
CA ASP A 360 -21.82 6.04 20.16
C ASP A 360 -22.56 5.72 18.86
N ASP A 361 -22.80 6.73 18.02
CA ASP A 361 -23.35 6.56 16.68
C ASP A 361 -22.30 6.15 15.64
N GLY A 362 -21.03 5.97 16.04
CA GLY A 362 -19.92 5.51 15.22
C GLY A 362 -19.13 6.60 14.52
N LYS A 363 -19.48 7.89 14.70
CA LYS A 363 -18.72 8.99 14.12
C LYS A 363 -17.44 9.25 14.91
N LEU A 364 -16.31 9.30 14.21
CA LEU A 364 -15.04 9.73 14.76
C LEU A 364 -14.86 11.23 14.48
N HIS A 365 -14.71 12.05 15.53
CA HIS A 365 -14.59 13.50 15.41
C HIS A 365 -13.18 13.97 15.80
N PRO A 366 -12.48 14.78 14.98
CA PRO A 366 -11.19 15.34 15.36
C PRO A 366 -11.39 16.51 16.34
N VAL A 367 -10.71 16.45 17.49
CA VAL A 367 -10.88 17.38 18.62
C VAL A 367 -9.75 18.40 18.69
N ALA A 368 -8.50 17.95 18.60
CA ALA A 368 -7.32 18.80 18.73
C ALA A 368 -6.13 18.23 17.96
N ILE A 369 -5.24 19.10 17.51
CA ILE A 369 -4.01 18.70 16.82
C ILE A 369 -2.85 19.51 17.40
N CYS A 370 -1.87 18.80 17.96
CA CYS A 370 -0.53 19.32 18.17
C CYS A 370 0.24 19.15 16.86
N ILE A 371 0.61 20.25 16.20
CA ILE A 371 1.15 20.19 14.82
C ILE A 371 2.56 19.61 14.75
N ASP A 372 3.35 19.77 15.82
CA ASP A 372 4.69 19.21 15.95
C ASP A 372 5.05 19.10 17.44
N TYR A 373 5.06 17.88 17.97
CA TYR A 373 5.29 17.61 19.39
C TYR A 373 6.77 17.72 19.76
N LYS A 374 7.08 18.65 20.66
CA LYS A 374 8.43 18.97 21.16
C LYS A 374 8.49 18.74 22.67
N GLU A 375 8.73 17.49 23.09
CA GLU A 375 8.78 17.00 24.49
C GLU A 375 7.46 17.06 25.28
N SER A 376 6.66 18.11 25.09
CA SER A 376 5.34 18.31 25.70
C SER A 376 4.50 19.29 24.87
N MET A 377 3.18 19.23 25.00
CA MET A 377 2.30 20.21 24.34
C MET A 377 2.51 21.65 24.81
N ALA A 378 3.03 21.85 26.04
CA ALA A 378 3.36 23.17 26.57
C ALA A 378 4.50 23.88 25.81
N LYS A 379 5.39 23.10 25.15
CA LYS A 379 6.48 23.60 24.30
C LYS A 379 6.16 23.49 22.81
N SER A 380 4.93 23.13 22.48
CA SER A 380 4.47 22.85 21.12
C SER A 380 3.33 23.79 20.73
N VAL A 381 2.88 23.71 19.48
CA VAL A 381 1.68 24.43 19.03
C VAL A 381 0.52 23.45 18.92
N THR A 382 -0.50 23.65 19.75
CA THR A 382 -1.71 22.83 19.77
C THR A 382 -2.94 23.70 19.50
N VAL A 383 -3.73 23.31 18.51
CA VAL A 383 -4.99 23.97 18.14
C VAL A 383 -6.17 23.03 18.37
N PHE A 384 -7.31 23.59 18.78
CA PHE A 384 -8.54 22.87 19.05
C PHE A 384 -9.57 23.17 17.97
N ASN A 385 -10.36 22.16 17.63
CA ASN A 385 -11.42 22.28 16.64
C ASN A 385 -12.49 23.28 17.13
N LYS A 386 -12.98 24.15 16.24
CA LYS A 386 -14.12 25.04 16.55
C LYS A 386 -15.44 24.26 16.68
N ARG A 387 -15.53 23.09 16.05
CA ARG A 387 -16.66 22.16 16.12
C ARG A 387 -16.44 21.18 17.25
N TYR A 388 -17.42 21.08 18.14
CA TYR A 388 -17.40 20.23 19.32
C TYR A 388 -17.99 18.85 19.05
N LEU A 389 -18.96 18.77 18.14
CA LEU A 389 -19.65 17.54 17.78
C LEU A 389 -19.64 17.32 16.27
N PRO A 390 -19.71 16.06 15.79
CA PRO A 390 -19.88 15.76 14.37
C PRO A 390 -21.11 16.41 13.73
N THR A 391 -22.13 16.72 14.55
CA THR A 391 -23.39 17.34 14.13
C THR A 391 -23.35 18.86 14.05
N ASP A 392 -22.28 19.50 14.53
CA ASP A 392 -22.13 20.95 14.43
C ASP A 392 -22.03 21.36 12.95
N SER A 393 -22.41 22.60 12.64
CA SER A 393 -22.39 23.10 11.24
C SER A 393 -21.01 22.94 10.60
N THR A 394 -21.00 22.42 9.37
CA THR A 394 -19.80 22.22 8.53
C THR A 394 -19.48 23.44 7.65
N ALA A 395 -20.35 24.46 7.63
CA ALA A 395 -20.28 25.57 6.68
C ALA A 395 -18.97 26.39 6.74
N GLY A 396 -18.31 26.42 7.90
CA GLY A 396 -17.04 27.14 8.09
C GLY A 396 -15.78 26.33 7.81
N GLU A 397 -15.88 25.03 7.53
CA GLU A 397 -14.70 24.15 7.43
C GLU A 397 -13.80 24.50 6.24
N LYS A 398 -14.39 24.98 5.13
CA LYS A 398 -13.63 25.36 3.93
C LYS A 398 -12.67 26.52 4.24
N ASP A 399 -13.12 27.48 5.02
CA ASP A 399 -12.41 28.73 5.30
C ASP A 399 -11.67 28.71 6.66
N ASP A 400 -11.68 27.59 7.39
CA ASP A 400 -10.94 27.42 8.64
C ASP A 400 -9.47 27.06 8.38
N TRP A 401 -8.74 28.00 7.77
CA TRP A 401 -7.36 27.79 7.33
C TRP A 401 -6.39 27.34 8.43
N PRO A 402 -6.42 27.89 9.68
CA PRO A 402 -5.57 27.38 10.75
C PRO A 402 -5.83 25.90 11.07
N TRP A 403 -7.09 25.47 11.06
CA TRP A 403 -7.47 24.09 11.31
C TRP A 403 -7.15 23.18 10.14
N ARG A 404 -7.36 23.64 8.90
CA ARG A 404 -6.96 22.92 7.68
C ARG A 404 -5.44 22.72 7.63
N TYR A 405 -4.65 23.74 7.97
CA TYR A 405 -3.20 23.60 8.09
C TYR A 405 -2.80 22.56 9.15
N ALA A 406 -3.43 22.58 10.32
CA ALA A 406 -3.16 21.58 11.35
C ALA A 406 -3.50 20.15 10.89
N LYS A 407 -4.63 19.97 10.17
CA LYS A 407 -4.95 18.69 9.52
C LYS A 407 -3.90 18.30 8.46
N THR A 408 -3.37 19.24 7.71
CA THR A 408 -2.26 18.99 6.76
C THR A 408 -0.99 18.52 7.49
N CYS A 409 -0.60 19.14 8.61
CA CYS A 409 0.50 18.62 9.44
C CYS A 409 0.25 17.18 9.88
N ALA A 410 -0.98 16.89 10.35
CA ALA A 410 -1.37 15.54 10.72
C ALA A 410 -1.30 14.54 9.56
N GLN A 411 -1.66 14.96 8.36
CA GLN A 411 -1.54 14.14 7.15
C GLN A 411 -0.09 13.91 6.73
N VAL A 412 0.81 14.88 6.90
CA VAL A 412 2.26 14.70 6.64
C VAL A 412 2.85 13.66 7.60
N SER A 413 2.57 13.75 8.91
CA SER A 413 3.01 12.72 9.85
C SER A 413 2.42 11.36 9.50
N ASP A 414 1.13 11.29 9.20
CA ASP A 414 0.48 10.02 8.86
C ASP A 414 0.98 9.43 7.55
N TRP A 415 1.35 10.24 6.55
CA TRP A 415 2.00 9.76 5.32
C TRP A 415 3.36 9.12 5.64
N LEU A 416 4.19 9.75 6.48
CA LEU A 416 5.49 9.21 6.90
C LEU A 416 5.35 7.91 7.69
N VAL A 417 4.42 7.85 8.65
CA VAL A 417 4.11 6.60 9.38
C VAL A 417 3.62 5.53 8.42
N HIS A 418 2.67 5.88 7.55
CA HIS A 418 2.07 4.95 6.62
C HIS A 418 3.10 4.36 5.68
N GLU A 419 3.87 5.16 4.95
CA GLU A 419 4.78 4.64 3.93
C GLU A 419 6.02 3.98 4.53
N LEU A 420 6.67 4.62 5.52
CA LEU A 420 7.94 4.11 6.04
C LEU A 420 7.75 3.03 7.11
N ALA A 421 6.83 3.21 8.04
CA ALA A 421 6.63 2.25 9.13
C ALA A 421 5.62 1.16 8.78
N ILE A 422 4.40 1.51 8.40
CA ILE A 422 3.31 0.53 8.26
C ILE A 422 3.39 -0.27 6.95
N HIS A 423 3.59 0.41 5.83
CA HIS A 423 3.66 -0.21 4.52
C HIS A 423 5.04 -0.85 4.33
N LEU A 424 6.11 -0.05 4.22
CA LEU A 424 7.44 -0.58 3.96
C LEU A 424 7.93 -1.48 5.11
N THR A 425 7.94 -0.99 6.35
CA THR A 425 8.55 -1.77 7.44
C THR A 425 7.69 -2.95 7.89
N HIS A 426 6.45 -2.72 8.33
CA HIS A 426 5.62 -3.78 8.91
C HIS A 426 5.09 -4.79 7.88
N ALA A 427 4.96 -4.42 6.60
CA ALA A 427 4.63 -5.38 5.55
C ALA A 427 5.88 -5.98 4.92
N HIS A 428 6.74 -5.18 4.27
CA HIS A 428 7.85 -5.75 3.48
C HIS A 428 9.04 -6.18 4.35
N LEU A 429 9.52 -5.30 5.23
CA LEU A 429 10.80 -5.51 5.92
C LEU A 429 10.69 -6.42 7.14
N VAL A 430 9.49 -6.63 7.70
CA VAL A 430 9.20 -7.69 8.68
C VAL A 430 9.04 -9.04 8.00
N GLU A 431 8.37 -9.09 6.84
CA GLU A 431 8.13 -10.36 6.15
C GLU A 431 9.41 -10.95 5.54
N GLU A 432 10.25 -10.13 4.91
CA GLU A 432 11.49 -10.58 4.28
C GLU A 432 12.42 -11.40 5.18
N PRO A 433 12.79 -10.97 6.39
CA PRO A 433 13.65 -11.77 7.25
C PRO A 433 12.96 -13.05 7.75
N LEU A 434 11.61 -13.11 7.80
CA LEU A 434 10.88 -14.38 8.02
C LEU A 434 11.02 -15.31 6.81
N ILE A 435 10.96 -14.79 5.59
CA ILE A 435 11.21 -15.56 4.35
C ILE A 435 12.63 -16.14 4.38
N VAL A 436 13.63 -15.31 4.71
CA VAL A 436 15.04 -15.73 4.76
C VAL A 436 15.25 -16.77 5.86
N ALA A 437 14.76 -16.55 7.07
CA ALA A 437 14.86 -17.51 8.17
C ALA A 437 14.20 -18.85 7.84
N THR A 438 13.01 -18.82 7.21
CA THR A 438 12.29 -20.03 6.80
C THR A 438 13.07 -20.81 5.75
N ASN A 439 13.63 -20.14 4.74
CA ASN A 439 14.45 -20.81 3.73
C ASN A 439 15.72 -21.43 4.31
N ARG A 440 16.28 -20.85 5.37
CA ARG A 440 17.51 -21.35 6.03
C ARG A 440 17.27 -22.49 7.02
N THR A 441 16.06 -22.63 7.55
CA THR A 441 15.78 -23.55 8.67
C THR A 441 14.72 -24.62 8.37
N ILE A 442 13.81 -24.37 7.42
CA ILE A 442 12.68 -25.26 7.11
C ILE A 442 12.87 -25.91 5.73
N PRO A 443 12.91 -27.25 5.63
CA PRO A 443 12.95 -27.97 4.35
C PRO A 443 11.74 -27.68 3.45
N MET A 444 11.91 -27.79 2.12
CA MET A 444 10.86 -27.46 1.14
C MET A 444 9.62 -28.38 1.20
N ASP A 445 9.80 -29.61 1.68
CA ASP A 445 8.75 -30.62 1.85
C ASP A 445 8.01 -30.49 3.20
N HIS A 446 8.56 -29.72 4.14
CA HIS A 446 7.96 -29.47 5.44
C HIS A 446 6.64 -28.68 5.31
N ILE A 447 5.65 -28.96 6.17
CA ILE A 447 4.32 -28.37 6.08
C ILE A 447 4.33 -26.84 6.18
N ILE A 448 5.18 -26.28 7.05
CA ILE A 448 5.35 -24.83 7.23
C ILE A 448 5.76 -24.17 5.90
N TYR A 449 6.76 -24.73 5.22
CA TYR A 449 7.23 -24.20 3.93
C TYR A 449 6.14 -24.29 2.86
N ARG A 450 5.41 -25.41 2.81
CA ARG A 450 4.35 -25.62 1.82
C ARG A 450 3.16 -24.68 2.01
N ILE A 451 2.85 -24.31 3.25
CA ILE A 451 1.81 -23.33 3.55
C ILE A 451 2.28 -21.91 3.21
N LEU A 452 3.49 -21.52 3.61
CA LEU A 452 3.95 -20.12 3.52
C LEU A 452 4.49 -19.72 2.14
N SER A 453 5.18 -20.61 1.42
CA SER A 453 5.85 -20.25 0.15
C SER A 453 4.95 -19.64 -0.94
N PRO A 454 3.66 -20.01 -1.10
CA PRO A 454 2.76 -19.33 -2.05
C PRO A 454 2.52 -17.85 -1.69
N HIS A 455 2.65 -17.50 -0.42
CA HIS A 455 2.42 -16.14 0.10
C HIS A 455 3.66 -15.25 0.04
N TRP A 456 4.80 -15.77 -0.40
CA TRP A 456 6.08 -15.05 -0.50
C TRP A 456 6.61 -14.95 -1.93
N TYR A 457 5.74 -15.22 -2.90
CA TYR A 457 6.11 -15.14 -4.30
C TYR A 457 6.48 -13.70 -4.69
N LYS A 458 7.73 -13.53 -5.18
CA LYS A 458 8.36 -12.28 -5.68
C LYS A 458 8.71 -11.23 -4.62
N THR A 459 8.44 -11.47 -3.35
CA THR A 459 8.63 -10.46 -2.30
C THR A 459 10.11 -10.06 -2.15
N LEU A 460 11.06 -10.99 -2.30
CA LEU A 460 12.47 -10.69 -2.05
C LEU A 460 13.09 -9.79 -3.13
N SER A 461 12.81 -10.09 -4.41
CA SER A 461 13.31 -9.27 -5.53
C SER A 461 12.70 -7.87 -5.55
N LEU A 462 11.42 -7.73 -5.23
CA LEU A 462 10.75 -6.43 -5.09
C LEU A 462 11.38 -5.60 -3.96
N ASN A 463 11.58 -6.20 -2.79
CA ASN A 463 12.19 -5.50 -1.66
C ASN A 463 13.63 -5.03 -1.98
N ALA A 464 14.41 -5.85 -2.68
CA ALA A 464 15.75 -5.46 -3.14
C ALA A 464 15.70 -4.29 -4.13
N ALA A 465 14.75 -4.27 -5.07
CA ALA A 465 14.52 -3.15 -5.97
C ALA A 465 14.13 -1.87 -5.20
N ALA A 466 13.22 -1.97 -4.23
CA ALA A 466 12.77 -0.83 -3.44
C ALA A 466 13.89 -0.20 -2.60
N ARG A 467 14.72 -1.03 -1.94
CA ARG A 467 15.86 -0.55 -1.12
C ARG A 467 16.91 0.21 -1.92
N THR A 468 17.12 -0.20 -3.17
CA THR A 468 18.20 0.33 -4.03
C THR A 468 17.75 1.46 -4.94
N SER A 469 16.45 1.56 -5.22
CA SER A 469 15.91 2.56 -6.14
C SER A 469 14.83 3.44 -5.53
N LEU A 470 13.66 2.87 -5.19
CA LEU A 470 12.49 3.64 -4.77
C LEU A 470 12.77 4.52 -3.55
N VAL A 471 13.28 3.95 -2.46
CA VAL A 471 13.53 4.69 -1.22
C VAL A 471 14.57 5.82 -1.42
N PRO A 472 15.78 5.54 -1.93
CA PRO A 472 16.82 6.57 -2.07
C PRO A 472 16.60 7.56 -3.22
N GLN A 473 15.89 7.20 -4.29
CA GLN A 473 15.76 8.05 -5.49
C GLN A 473 14.39 8.73 -5.64
N ILE A 474 13.35 8.26 -4.95
CA ILE A 474 11.98 8.80 -5.04
C ILE A 474 11.50 9.29 -3.68
N ILE A 475 11.50 8.43 -2.65
CA ILE A 475 10.96 8.77 -1.34
C ILE A 475 11.81 9.84 -0.65
N ALA A 476 13.14 9.71 -0.70
CA ALA A 476 14.06 10.68 -0.12
C ALA A 476 13.93 12.11 -0.69
N ASP A 477 13.37 12.26 -1.89
CA ASP A 477 13.15 13.54 -2.56
C ASP A 477 11.92 14.30 -2.07
N ILE A 478 10.96 13.60 -1.44
CA ILE A 478 9.64 14.17 -1.11
C ILE A 478 9.36 14.22 0.38
N ILE A 479 10.38 14.03 1.22
CA ILE A 479 10.25 14.03 2.68
C ILE A 479 11.21 15.03 3.34
N GLY A 480 10.90 15.40 4.58
CA GLY A 480 11.74 16.29 5.40
C GLY A 480 12.85 15.59 6.20
N PHE A 481 13.14 14.31 5.92
CA PHE A 481 14.20 13.55 6.59
C PHE A 481 15.45 13.47 5.71
N SER A 482 16.63 13.51 6.32
CA SER A 482 17.87 13.13 5.63
C SER A 482 17.88 11.62 5.32
N PRO A 483 18.76 11.14 4.43
CA PRO A 483 18.94 9.71 4.19
C PRO A 483 19.21 8.93 5.49
N GLU A 484 20.07 9.45 6.37
CA GLU A 484 20.41 8.81 7.65
C GLU A 484 19.23 8.81 8.61
N GLN A 485 18.45 9.90 8.65
CA GLN A 485 17.23 9.99 9.45
C GLN A 485 16.17 9.01 8.96
N SER A 486 16.04 8.84 7.64
CA SER A 486 15.12 7.88 7.02
C SER A 486 15.48 6.45 7.40
N SER A 487 16.77 6.08 7.25
CA SER A 487 17.29 4.79 7.70
C SER A 487 17.07 4.55 9.20
N SER A 488 17.29 5.59 10.03
CA SER A 488 17.03 5.51 11.47
C SER A 488 15.54 5.27 11.77
N PHE A 489 14.63 5.94 11.04
CA PHE A 489 13.19 5.77 11.20
C PHE A 489 12.74 4.35 10.86
N LEU A 490 13.26 3.78 9.76
CA LEU A 490 12.98 2.39 9.36
C LEU A 490 13.47 1.39 10.40
N ARG A 491 14.71 1.55 10.90
CA ARG A 491 15.25 0.71 11.97
C ARG A 491 14.43 0.83 13.25
N HIS A 492 14.05 2.04 13.63
CA HIS A 492 13.19 2.26 14.80
C HIS A 492 11.84 1.56 14.66
N ALA A 493 11.19 1.64 13.49
CA ALA A 493 9.92 0.94 13.25
C ALA A 493 10.09 -0.58 13.34
N TYR A 494 11.18 -1.12 12.81
CA TYR A 494 11.48 -2.55 12.85
C TYR A 494 11.81 -3.06 14.25
N ASP A 495 12.71 -2.38 14.96
CA ASP A 495 13.19 -2.78 16.29
C ASP A 495 12.08 -2.73 17.35
N ASN A 496 11.05 -1.90 17.13
CA ASN A 496 9.89 -1.78 18.00
C ASN A 496 8.68 -2.59 17.51
N TYR A 497 8.82 -3.40 16.46
CA TYR A 497 7.74 -4.24 15.97
C TYR A 497 7.46 -5.40 16.94
N ASP A 498 6.22 -5.48 17.45
CA ASP A 498 5.75 -6.58 18.29
C ASP A 498 4.98 -7.62 17.45
N PHE A 499 5.65 -8.70 17.06
CA PHE A 499 5.06 -9.71 16.17
C PHE A 499 3.77 -10.33 16.75
N VAL A 500 3.77 -10.72 18.02
CA VAL A 500 2.58 -11.28 18.68
C VAL A 500 1.55 -10.19 19.01
N GLY A 501 2.02 -9.01 19.42
CA GLY A 501 1.15 -7.86 19.68
C GLY A 501 0.37 -7.41 18.44
N ASN A 502 0.94 -7.60 17.24
CA ASN A 502 0.30 -7.26 15.96
C ASN A 502 -0.63 -8.34 15.41
N TYR A 503 -0.83 -9.48 16.10
CA TYR A 503 -1.92 -10.39 15.73
C TYR A 503 -3.23 -9.61 15.78
N VAL A 504 -4.07 -9.70 14.75
CA VAL A 504 -5.32 -8.92 14.63
C VAL A 504 -6.12 -8.79 15.95
N PRO A 505 -6.42 -9.88 16.68
CA PRO A 505 -7.13 -9.76 17.96
C PRO A 505 -6.34 -9.04 19.05
N ASN A 506 -5.01 -9.22 19.09
CA ASN A 506 -4.13 -8.58 20.07
C ASN A 506 -3.99 -7.08 19.78
N ASP A 507 -3.76 -6.71 18.51
CA ASP A 507 -3.65 -5.34 18.04
C ASP A 507 -4.92 -4.54 18.38
N LEU A 508 -6.09 -5.05 17.98
CA LEU A 508 -7.37 -4.39 18.23
C LEU A 508 -7.57 -4.15 19.73
N LYS A 509 -7.27 -5.16 20.56
CA LYS A 509 -7.38 -5.05 22.02
C LYS A 509 -6.41 -4.02 22.59
N ALA A 510 -5.14 -4.05 22.16
CA ALA A 510 -4.09 -3.15 22.63
C ALA A 510 -4.42 -1.69 22.29
N ARG A 511 -5.03 -1.45 21.13
CA ARG A 511 -5.47 -0.13 20.70
C ARG A 511 -6.80 0.33 21.32
N GLY A 512 -7.44 -0.50 22.12
CA GLY A 512 -8.69 -0.17 22.82
C GLY A 512 -9.96 -0.37 21.99
N PHE A 513 -9.93 -1.31 21.05
CA PHE A 513 -11.09 -1.77 20.29
C PHE A 513 -11.48 -3.20 20.69
N PRO A 514 -12.73 -3.64 20.44
CA PRO A 514 -13.09 -5.03 20.62
C PRO A 514 -12.30 -5.93 19.66
N SER A 515 -11.81 -7.06 20.18
CA SER A 515 -10.96 -8.00 19.43
C SER A 515 -11.73 -9.15 18.76
N THR A 516 -13.07 -9.07 18.73
CA THR A 516 -13.94 -10.14 18.20
C THR A 516 -14.99 -9.55 17.27
N GLU A 517 -15.45 -10.36 16.31
CA GLU A 517 -16.53 -9.99 15.40
C GLU A 517 -17.79 -9.55 16.14
N GLU A 518 -18.16 -10.25 17.22
CA GLU A 518 -19.34 -9.90 18.03
C GLU A 518 -19.19 -8.54 18.70
N GLY A 519 -18.03 -8.26 19.31
CA GLY A 519 -17.77 -6.95 19.92
C GLY A 519 -17.82 -5.80 18.90
N LEU A 520 -17.34 -6.05 17.68
CA LEU A 520 -17.34 -5.08 16.58
C LEU A 520 -18.71 -4.89 15.90
N LYS A 521 -19.75 -5.67 16.26
CA LYS A 521 -21.14 -5.40 15.84
C LYS A 521 -21.77 -4.21 16.55
N ASN A 522 -21.20 -3.75 17.65
CA ASN A 522 -21.69 -2.56 18.34
C ASN A 522 -21.76 -1.37 17.35
N PRO A 523 -22.89 -0.63 17.27
CA PRO A 523 -23.05 0.50 16.35
C PRO A 523 -21.92 1.54 16.42
N ARG A 524 -21.27 1.68 17.58
CA ARG A 524 -20.10 2.55 17.79
C ARG A 524 -18.91 2.24 16.89
N TYR A 525 -18.79 1.01 16.38
CA TYR A 525 -17.69 0.60 15.49
C TYR A 525 -18.13 0.41 14.03
N LYS A 526 -19.35 0.84 13.67
CA LYS A 526 -19.91 0.60 12.32
C LYS A 526 -19.06 1.21 11.20
N ASN A 527 -18.39 2.34 11.46
CA ASN A 527 -17.51 3.02 10.50
C ASN A 527 -16.07 2.48 10.53
N TYR A 528 -15.70 1.62 11.49
CA TYR A 528 -14.38 1.00 11.54
C TYR A 528 -14.33 -0.33 10.76
N VAL A 529 -14.65 -0.26 9.47
CA VAL A 529 -14.83 -1.44 8.63
C VAL A 529 -13.54 -2.23 8.43
N TYR A 530 -12.37 -1.59 8.46
CA TYR A 530 -11.08 -2.31 8.48
C TYR A 530 -11.04 -3.35 9.61
N ALA A 531 -11.31 -2.94 10.86
CA ALA A 531 -11.30 -3.82 12.02
C ALA A 531 -12.31 -4.97 11.88
N LYS A 532 -13.54 -4.65 11.43
CA LYS A 532 -14.60 -5.66 11.21
C LYS A 532 -14.19 -6.71 10.19
N ASN A 533 -13.62 -6.27 9.07
CA ASN A 533 -13.23 -7.17 8.00
C ASN A 533 -11.98 -7.99 8.38
N MET A 534 -11.00 -7.37 9.06
CA MET A 534 -9.80 -8.06 9.52
C MET A 534 -10.08 -9.12 10.57
N ALA A 535 -11.00 -8.87 11.51
CA ALA A 535 -11.39 -9.88 12.50
C ALA A 535 -11.93 -11.15 11.82
N GLY A 536 -12.79 -11.00 10.81
CA GLY A 536 -13.32 -12.14 10.04
C GLY A 536 -12.25 -12.85 9.20
N LEU A 537 -11.38 -12.09 8.52
CA LEU A 537 -10.27 -12.66 7.74
C LEU A 537 -9.30 -13.44 8.61
N TRP A 538 -8.95 -12.92 9.79
CA TRP A 538 -8.08 -13.60 10.74
C TRP A 538 -8.64 -14.96 11.14
N VAL A 539 -9.94 -15.03 11.47
CA VAL A 539 -10.60 -16.29 11.85
C VAL A 539 -10.57 -17.30 10.70
N SER A 540 -10.89 -16.88 9.47
CA SER A 540 -10.84 -17.77 8.30
C SER A 540 -9.42 -18.25 7.97
N LEU A 541 -8.43 -17.36 8.00
CA LEU A 541 -7.01 -17.73 7.79
C LEU A 541 -6.53 -18.70 8.87
N ARG A 542 -6.79 -18.41 10.14
CA ARG A 542 -6.41 -19.26 11.27
C ARG A 542 -7.03 -20.65 11.14
N THR A 543 -8.30 -20.73 10.72
CA THR A 543 -9.00 -22.00 10.50
C THR A 543 -8.37 -22.81 9.37
N TYR A 544 -8.04 -22.16 8.25
CA TYR A 544 -7.33 -22.79 7.14
C TYR A 544 -5.97 -23.34 7.58
N VAL A 545 -5.16 -22.49 8.22
CA VAL A 545 -3.82 -22.85 8.70
C VAL A 545 -3.88 -24.02 9.67
N LYS A 546 -4.75 -23.94 10.69
CA LYS A 546 -4.92 -25.02 11.67
C LYS A 546 -5.27 -26.34 11.01
N SER A 547 -6.25 -26.32 10.10
CA SER A 547 -6.69 -27.52 9.39
C SER A 547 -5.56 -28.14 8.56
N MET A 548 -4.72 -27.32 7.92
CA MET A 548 -3.56 -27.80 7.16
C MET A 548 -2.47 -28.39 8.06
N LEU A 549 -2.22 -27.79 9.23
CA LEU A 549 -1.23 -28.30 10.19
C LEU A 549 -1.68 -29.60 10.85
N GLU A 550 -2.97 -29.78 11.10
CA GLU A 550 -3.56 -31.02 11.65
C GLU A 550 -3.44 -32.22 10.69
N LEU A 551 -3.07 -32.00 9.41
CA LEU A 551 -2.72 -33.08 8.49
C LEU A 551 -1.29 -33.62 8.72
N TYR A 552 -0.45 -32.88 9.42
CA TYR A 552 0.96 -33.18 9.62
C TYR A 552 1.30 -33.46 11.08
N TYR A 553 0.77 -32.66 12.00
CA TYR A 553 0.89 -32.89 13.44
C TYR A 553 -0.35 -33.58 13.97
N ASP A 554 -0.15 -34.71 14.66
CA ASP A 554 -1.24 -35.41 15.32
C ASP A 554 -1.85 -34.53 16.41
N LYS A 555 -3.14 -34.22 16.29
CA LYS A 555 -3.90 -33.43 17.25
C LYS A 555 -3.96 -34.08 18.64
N ASP A 556 -3.78 -35.40 18.71
CA ASP A 556 -3.81 -36.17 19.96
C ASP A 556 -2.42 -36.21 20.63
N ASP A 557 -1.38 -35.67 19.99
CA ASP A 557 -0.02 -35.55 20.51
C ASP A 557 0.34 -34.07 20.80
N PRO A 558 0.10 -33.59 22.02
CA PRO A 558 0.30 -32.18 22.37
C PRO A 558 1.77 -31.72 22.28
N ASP A 559 2.71 -32.67 22.27
CA ASP A 559 4.15 -32.41 22.25
C ASP A 559 4.74 -32.52 20.83
N ALA A 560 3.94 -32.87 19.81
CA ALA A 560 4.43 -33.09 18.43
C ALA A 560 5.17 -31.86 17.87
N VAL A 561 4.60 -30.66 18.07
CA VAL A 561 5.20 -29.38 17.65
C VAL A 561 6.46 -29.07 18.47
N ALA A 562 6.42 -29.28 19.78
CA ALA A 562 7.57 -29.03 20.66
C ALA A 562 8.79 -29.93 20.37
N ARG A 563 8.58 -31.10 19.75
CA ARG A 563 9.65 -32.02 19.35
C ARG A 563 10.20 -31.75 17.94
N ASP A 564 9.60 -30.84 17.20
CA ASP A 564 10.06 -30.48 15.86
C ASP A 564 11.33 -29.61 15.92
N GLU A 565 12.47 -30.19 15.54
CA GLU A 565 13.76 -29.50 15.56
C GLU A 565 13.84 -28.38 14.51
N TYR A 566 13.10 -28.46 13.40
CA TYR A 566 13.08 -27.38 12.41
C TYR A 566 12.39 -26.13 12.98
N ILE A 567 11.31 -26.30 13.75
CA ILE A 567 10.63 -25.19 14.43
C ILE A 567 11.55 -24.53 15.47
N LYS A 568 12.28 -25.31 16.26
CA LYS A 568 13.23 -24.76 17.25
C LYS A 568 14.30 -23.91 16.58
N ASN A 569 14.91 -24.44 15.52
CA ASN A 569 15.93 -23.73 14.74
C ASN A 569 15.33 -22.47 14.08
N TRP A 570 14.10 -22.55 13.57
CA TRP A 570 13.41 -21.43 12.96
C TRP A 570 13.17 -20.28 13.95
N ILE A 571 12.71 -20.58 15.17
CA ILE A 571 12.54 -19.58 16.24
C ILE A 571 13.88 -18.94 16.59
N GLU A 572 14.93 -19.75 16.78
CA GLU A 572 16.27 -19.26 17.12
C GLU A 572 16.81 -18.33 16.03
N GLU A 573 16.67 -18.72 14.76
CA GLU A 573 17.09 -17.91 13.61
C GLU A 573 16.31 -16.60 13.54
N ILE A 574 14.99 -16.62 13.81
CA ILE A 574 14.16 -15.40 13.80
C ILE A 574 14.55 -14.46 14.96
N HIS A 575 14.78 -14.99 16.16
CA HIS A 575 15.17 -14.18 17.32
C HIS A 575 16.56 -13.55 17.16
N THR A 576 17.48 -14.29 16.55
CA THR A 576 18.90 -13.91 16.51
C THR A 576 19.30 -13.23 15.21
N GLN A 577 19.06 -13.84 14.04
CA GLN A 577 19.50 -13.34 12.74
C GLN A 577 18.48 -12.40 12.09
N ALA A 578 17.19 -12.68 12.26
CA ALA A 578 16.15 -11.74 11.85
C ALA A 578 15.93 -10.62 12.88
N HIS A 579 16.48 -10.71 14.09
CA HIS A 579 16.28 -9.73 15.17
C HIS A 579 14.81 -9.48 15.59
N ILE A 580 13.87 -10.37 15.27
CA ILE A 580 12.46 -10.24 15.69
C ILE A 580 12.27 -10.97 17.04
N LYS A 581 12.74 -10.34 18.11
CA LYS A 581 12.70 -10.92 19.48
C LYS A 581 11.29 -11.19 20.01
N THR A 582 10.30 -10.52 19.44
CA THR A 582 8.87 -10.62 19.80
C THR A 582 8.18 -11.79 19.10
N PHE A 583 8.85 -12.50 18.20
CA PHE A 583 8.34 -13.73 17.59
C PHE A 583 8.06 -14.79 18.68
N PRO A 584 6.96 -15.56 18.62
CA PRO A 584 6.57 -16.44 19.72
C PRO A 584 7.55 -17.61 19.89
N VAL A 585 7.69 -18.07 21.13
CA VAL A 585 8.25 -19.40 21.40
C VAL A 585 7.14 -20.43 21.16
N ILE A 586 7.23 -21.16 20.05
CA ILE A 586 6.20 -22.10 19.62
C ILE A 586 6.38 -23.44 20.35
N LYS A 587 5.37 -23.85 21.11
CA LYS A 587 5.36 -25.17 21.79
C LYS A 587 4.14 -25.99 21.43
N THR A 588 3.02 -25.33 21.14
CA THR A 588 1.74 -25.97 20.84
C THR A 588 1.34 -25.76 19.38
N LEU A 589 0.40 -26.58 18.92
CA LEU A 589 -0.20 -26.42 17.60
C LEU A 589 -0.90 -25.07 17.44
N ASP A 590 -1.51 -24.53 18.50
CA ASP A 590 -2.14 -23.20 18.45
C ASP A 590 -1.10 -22.08 18.33
N ASP A 591 0.05 -22.16 19.04
CA ASP A 591 1.14 -21.19 18.88
C ASP A 591 1.65 -21.17 17.42
N LEU A 592 1.84 -22.36 16.83
CA LEU A 592 2.30 -22.50 15.44
C LEU A 592 1.25 -21.96 14.46
N THR A 593 -0.02 -22.26 14.73
CA THR A 593 -1.15 -21.79 13.92
C THR A 593 -1.17 -20.26 13.90
N ASP A 594 -1.06 -19.61 15.05
CA ASP A 594 -1.12 -18.15 15.15
C ASP A 594 0.10 -17.48 14.49
N ALA A 595 1.30 -18.05 14.65
CA ALA A 595 2.50 -17.56 13.98
C ALA A 595 2.40 -17.62 12.45
N ILE A 596 1.96 -18.75 11.89
CA ILE A 596 1.79 -18.92 10.43
C ILE A 596 0.63 -18.05 9.91
N THR A 597 -0.46 -17.94 10.68
CA THR A 597 -1.57 -17.04 10.36
C THR A 597 -1.10 -15.60 10.23
N MET A 598 -0.19 -15.17 11.13
CA MET A 598 0.36 -13.82 11.08
C MET A 598 1.21 -13.58 9.84
N CYS A 599 2.09 -14.51 9.44
CA CYS A 599 2.85 -14.36 8.18
C CYS A 599 1.92 -14.22 6.97
N ILE A 600 0.90 -15.08 6.86
CA ILE A 600 -0.08 -14.97 5.76
C ILE A 600 -0.86 -13.66 5.86
N HIS A 601 -1.22 -13.22 7.09
CA HIS A 601 -1.91 -11.96 7.31
C HIS A 601 -1.09 -10.77 6.82
N ILE A 602 0.21 -10.69 7.16
CA ILE A 602 1.13 -9.64 6.71
C ILE A 602 1.20 -9.62 5.18
N ALA A 603 1.51 -10.79 4.59
CA ALA A 603 1.79 -10.91 3.17
C ALA A 603 0.56 -10.67 2.26
N ALA A 604 -0.65 -10.94 2.76
CA ALA A 604 -1.87 -10.86 1.96
C ALA A 604 -2.81 -9.73 2.42
N PRO A 605 -3.72 -9.92 3.39
CA PRO A 605 -4.74 -8.93 3.70
C PRO A 605 -4.19 -7.63 4.31
N PHE A 606 -3.14 -7.68 5.14
CA PHE A 606 -2.55 -6.49 5.74
C PHE A 606 -1.91 -5.59 4.67
N HIS A 607 -0.98 -6.12 3.88
CA HIS A 607 -0.37 -5.41 2.76
C HIS A 607 -1.43 -4.81 1.81
N THR A 608 -2.42 -5.62 1.41
CA THR A 608 -3.54 -5.15 0.57
C THR A 608 -4.25 -3.94 1.20
N ALA A 609 -4.58 -4.00 2.50
CA ALA A 609 -5.30 -2.93 3.20
C ALA A 609 -4.55 -1.60 3.19
N VAL A 610 -3.23 -1.64 3.36
CA VAL A 610 -2.38 -0.44 3.50
C VAL A 610 -1.82 0.05 2.17
N ASN A 611 -1.96 -0.72 1.09
CA ASN A 611 -1.42 -0.37 -0.22
C ASN A 611 -2.50 0.07 -1.24
N TYR A 612 -3.61 -0.65 -1.37
CA TYR A 612 -4.45 -0.52 -2.57
C TYR A 612 -5.34 0.74 -2.61
N LEU A 613 -5.41 1.51 -1.53
CA LEU A 613 -6.11 2.79 -1.48
C LEU A 613 -5.15 4.00 -1.58
N GLN A 614 -3.85 3.76 -1.75
CA GLN A 614 -2.86 4.84 -1.82
C GLN A 614 -3.19 5.83 -2.95
N ASN A 615 -3.51 5.36 -4.15
CA ASN A 615 -3.85 6.27 -5.24
C ASN A 615 -5.12 7.09 -4.93
N PHE A 616 -6.16 6.49 -4.36
CA PHE A 616 -7.35 7.23 -3.93
C PHE A 616 -7.04 8.34 -2.89
N TYR A 617 -6.17 8.09 -1.92
CA TYR A 617 -5.91 9.06 -0.84
C TYR A 617 -4.73 10.00 -1.08
N GLN A 618 -3.75 9.62 -1.91
CA GLN A 618 -2.48 10.33 -2.07
C GLN A 618 -2.29 10.99 -3.45
N SER A 619 -2.95 10.50 -4.51
CA SER A 619 -2.76 11.07 -5.86
C SER A 619 -3.24 12.53 -5.97
N PHE A 620 -4.22 12.92 -5.15
CA PHE A 620 -4.52 14.33 -4.89
C PHE A 620 -3.68 14.82 -3.71
N VAL A 621 -2.45 15.21 -4.02
CA VAL A 621 -1.37 15.48 -3.06
C VAL A 621 -1.80 16.42 -1.92
N VAL A 622 -2.63 17.43 -2.21
CA VAL A 622 -3.08 18.41 -1.22
C VAL A 622 -3.89 17.78 -0.07
N ALA A 623 -4.57 16.66 -0.31
CA ALA A 623 -5.34 15.98 0.74
C ALA A 623 -4.46 15.17 1.69
N ARG A 624 -3.29 14.69 1.25
CA ARG A 624 -2.36 13.87 2.04
C ARG A 624 -0.92 14.04 1.54
N PRO A 625 -0.29 15.19 1.77
CA PRO A 625 1.04 15.46 1.25
C PRO A 625 2.12 14.73 2.05
N PRO A 626 3.26 14.35 1.42
CA PRO A 626 4.37 13.68 2.10
C PRO A 626 5.28 14.65 2.89
N MET A 627 5.20 15.94 2.60
CA MET A 627 5.94 16.98 3.29
C MET A 627 5.18 18.30 3.40
N LEU A 628 5.70 19.19 4.25
CA LEU A 628 5.44 20.63 4.19
C LEU A 628 6.52 21.33 3.37
N CYS A 629 6.15 22.39 2.68
CA CYS A 629 7.01 23.18 1.78
C CYS A 629 7.46 24.52 2.37
N SER A 630 7.08 24.81 3.61
CA SER A 630 7.50 26.00 4.36
C SER A 630 7.69 25.66 5.85
N PRO A 631 8.45 26.49 6.61
CA PRO A 631 8.62 26.30 8.05
C PRO A 631 7.30 26.33 8.82
N LEU A 632 7.20 25.53 9.88
CA LEU A 632 6.02 25.49 10.73
C LEU A 632 5.86 26.78 11.56
N PRO A 633 4.62 27.20 11.90
CA PRO A 633 4.41 28.28 12.85
C PRO A 633 4.92 27.88 14.23
N THR A 634 5.59 28.80 14.91
CA THR A 634 6.24 28.57 16.21
C THR A 634 5.33 28.87 17.40
N THR A 635 4.21 29.56 17.16
CA THR A 635 3.25 29.92 18.22
C THR A 635 1.81 29.71 17.74
N LEU A 636 0.90 29.46 18.69
CA LEU A 636 -0.53 29.38 18.40
C LEU A 636 -1.08 30.69 17.82
N THR A 637 -0.57 31.84 18.26
CA THR A 637 -0.95 33.16 17.72
C THR A 637 -0.62 33.26 16.24
N GLN A 638 0.57 32.81 15.82
CA GLN A 638 0.97 32.79 14.42
C GLN A 638 0.10 31.83 13.60
N LEU A 639 -0.15 30.61 14.09
CA LEU A 639 -1.02 29.66 13.38
C LEU A 639 -2.44 30.24 13.18
N LYS A 640 -2.98 30.94 14.19
CA LYS A 640 -4.32 31.55 14.12
C LYS A 640 -4.45 32.66 13.07
N THR A 641 -3.35 33.21 12.54
CA THR A 641 -3.38 34.20 11.46
C THR A 641 -3.29 33.59 10.06
N PHE A 642 -3.09 32.28 9.92
CA PHE A 642 -2.98 31.63 8.61
C PHE A 642 -4.28 31.78 7.82
N GLY A 643 -4.14 32.19 6.55
CA GLY A 643 -5.17 32.12 5.54
C GLY A 643 -4.83 31.07 4.46
N GLU A 644 -5.55 31.13 3.35
CA GLU A 644 -5.27 30.27 2.19
C GLU A 644 -3.83 30.40 1.66
N PRO A 645 -3.23 31.60 1.54
CA PRO A 645 -1.87 31.74 1.01
C PRO A 645 -0.81 31.00 1.83
N GLU A 646 -0.92 31.00 3.16
CA GLU A 646 0.00 30.26 4.03
C GLU A 646 -0.15 28.75 3.88
N LEU A 647 -1.37 28.25 3.68
CA LEU A 647 -1.60 26.83 3.39
C LEU A 647 -1.04 26.45 2.02
N VAL A 648 -1.32 27.24 0.98
CA VAL A 648 -0.79 27.02 -0.38
C VAL A 648 0.75 27.01 -0.38
N ALA A 649 1.39 27.94 0.33
CA ALA A 649 2.84 28.01 0.47
C ALA A 649 3.44 26.80 1.22
N SER A 650 2.63 26.12 2.03
CA SER A 650 3.06 24.94 2.80
C SER A 650 2.85 23.63 2.05
N LEU A 651 2.21 23.65 0.89
CA LEU A 651 1.96 22.48 0.04
C LEU A 651 2.92 22.48 -1.16
N PRO A 652 3.14 21.33 -1.82
CA PRO A 652 3.97 21.26 -3.03
C PRO A 652 3.29 21.88 -4.27
N MET A 653 2.41 22.85 -4.08
CA MET A 653 1.83 23.64 -5.16
C MET A 653 2.92 24.46 -5.83
N ASN A 654 2.92 24.47 -7.15
CA ASN A 654 3.97 25.08 -7.99
C ASN A 654 5.39 24.48 -7.81
N ARG A 655 5.55 23.39 -7.03
CA ARG A 655 6.77 22.59 -6.92
C ARG A 655 6.64 21.32 -7.75
N GLN A 656 7.06 21.41 -9.02
CA GLN A 656 6.73 20.40 -10.03
C GLN A 656 7.30 19.02 -9.73
N ARG A 657 8.57 18.96 -9.28
CA ARG A 657 9.27 17.71 -8.97
C ARG A 657 8.56 16.99 -7.82
N GLU A 658 8.39 17.72 -6.72
CA GLU A 658 7.78 17.27 -5.47
C GLU A 658 6.36 16.77 -5.69
N TRP A 659 5.54 17.53 -6.41
CA TRP A 659 4.17 17.10 -6.72
C TRP A 659 4.15 15.88 -7.63
N LEU A 660 4.98 15.85 -8.69
CA LEU A 660 5.05 14.71 -9.61
C LEU A 660 5.36 13.44 -8.83
N LEU A 661 6.41 13.46 -8.01
CA LEU A 661 6.84 12.30 -7.24
C LEU A 661 5.79 11.91 -6.20
N ALA A 662 5.23 12.87 -5.44
CA ALA A 662 4.18 12.60 -4.46
C ALA A 662 2.93 11.96 -5.07
N ALA A 663 2.48 12.45 -6.23
CA ALA A 663 1.34 11.88 -6.94
C ALA A 663 1.69 10.54 -7.65
N HIS A 664 2.97 10.25 -7.85
CA HIS A 664 3.43 9.09 -8.60
C HIS A 664 3.86 7.91 -7.73
N VAL A 665 4.35 8.13 -6.51
CA VAL A 665 4.58 7.05 -5.52
C VAL A 665 3.38 6.10 -5.41
N PRO A 666 2.13 6.55 -5.19
CA PRO A 666 1.00 5.63 -5.14
C PRO A 666 0.78 4.90 -6.47
N TRP A 667 1.13 5.50 -7.61
CA TRP A 667 1.06 4.83 -8.90
C TRP A 667 2.08 3.70 -9.00
N LEU A 668 3.29 3.89 -8.50
CA LEU A 668 4.34 2.86 -8.49
C LEU A 668 4.04 1.71 -7.53
N LEU A 669 3.22 1.94 -6.50
CA LEU A 669 3.00 0.99 -5.40
C LEU A 669 1.63 0.30 -5.41
N SER A 670 0.57 0.93 -5.93
CA SER A 670 -0.82 0.50 -5.66
C SER A 670 -1.56 -0.11 -6.85
N PHE A 671 -0.85 -0.77 -7.77
CA PHE A 671 -1.53 -1.48 -8.86
C PHE A 671 -2.42 -2.59 -8.29
N LYS A 672 -3.65 -2.66 -8.80
CA LYS A 672 -4.55 -3.75 -8.48
C LYS A 672 -3.96 -5.05 -9.03
N VAL A 673 -3.77 -6.04 -8.17
CA VAL A 673 -3.38 -7.38 -8.62
C VAL A 673 -4.39 -7.96 -9.60
N GLU A 674 -3.85 -8.67 -10.58
CA GLU A 674 -4.64 -9.50 -11.47
C GLU A 674 -5.43 -10.55 -10.65
N SER A 675 -6.64 -10.86 -11.12
CA SER A 675 -7.57 -11.73 -10.37
C SER A 675 -7.01 -13.13 -10.11
N ASP A 676 -6.03 -13.57 -10.90
CA ASP A 676 -5.32 -14.84 -10.77
C ASP A 676 -4.28 -14.86 -9.62
N ARG A 677 -4.02 -13.73 -8.97
CA ARG A 677 -3.12 -13.61 -7.81
C ARG A 677 -3.85 -13.26 -6.52
N SER A 678 -5.14 -13.50 -6.45
CA SER A 678 -5.96 -13.28 -5.25
C SER A 678 -5.94 -14.47 -4.27
N LEU A 679 -6.24 -14.22 -2.99
CA LEU A 679 -6.50 -15.28 -1.99
C LEU A 679 -7.59 -16.25 -2.44
N MET A 680 -8.64 -15.72 -3.09
CA MET A 680 -9.72 -16.53 -3.66
C MET A 680 -9.18 -17.48 -4.74
N ASN A 681 -8.32 -16.99 -5.64
CA ASN A 681 -7.72 -17.82 -6.67
C ASN A 681 -6.71 -18.83 -6.11
N PHE A 682 -6.00 -18.49 -5.04
CA PHE A 682 -5.13 -19.44 -4.33
C PHE A 682 -5.90 -20.66 -3.83
N ALA A 683 -7.01 -20.44 -3.10
CA ALA A 683 -7.85 -21.53 -2.60
C ALA A 683 -8.45 -22.37 -3.75
N LEU A 684 -8.92 -21.71 -4.81
CA LEU A 684 -9.43 -22.37 -6.01
C LEU A 684 -8.36 -23.21 -6.71
N SER A 685 -7.15 -22.67 -6.85
CA SER A 685 -6.03 -23.34 -7.51
C SER A 685 -5.61 -24.58 -6.73
N GLN A 686 -5.50 -24.47 -5.40
CA GLN A 686 -5.23 -25.62 -4.53
C GLN A 686 -6.32 -26.68 -4.72
N TRP A 687 -7.60 -26.32 -4.58
CA TRP A 687 -8.69 -27.29 -4.79
C TRP A 687 -8.63 -27.97 -6.17
N LYS A 688 -8.37 -27.22 -7.24
CA LYS A 688 -8.29 -27.76 -8.62
C LYS A 688 -7.16 -28.78 -8.79
N VAL A 689 -6.00 -28.54 -8.16
CA VAL A 689 -4.86 -29.46 -8.19
C VAL A 689 -5.20 -30.77 -7.47
N TYR A 690 -5.93 -30.70 -6.36
CA TYR A 690 -6.27 -31.87 -5.53
C TYR A 690 -7.58 -32.56 -5.92
N GLN A 691 -8.37 -31.99 -6.85
CA GLN A 691 -9.73 -32.46 -7.19
C GLN A 691 -9.79 -33.95 -7.58
N LYS A 692 -8.76 -34.45 -8.28
CA LYS A 692 -8.71 -35.83 -8.83
C LYS A 692 -7.70 -36.72 -8.11
N LYS A 693 -7.14 -36.24 -7.00
CA LYS A 693 -6.17 -36.99 -6.23
C LYS A 693 -6.89 -37.98 -5.31
N GLU A 694 -6.33 -39.18 -5.18
CA GLU A 694 -7.01 -40.30 -4.53
C GLU A 694 -6.48 -40.65 -3.15
N GLU A 695 -5.27 -40.20 -2.80
CA GLU A 695 -4.70 -40.41 -1.47
C GLU A 695 -5.52 -39.65 -0.41
N GLU A 696 -5.67 -40.24 0.78
CA GLU A 696 -6.57 -39.70 1.81
C GLU A 696 -6.14 -38.31 2.29
N GLN A 697 -4.85 -38.12 2.56
CA GLN A 697 -4.31 -36.82 2.97
C GLN A 697 -4.50 -35.77 1.86
N GLU A 698 -4.41 -36.16 0.59
CA GLU A 698 -4.63 -35.28 -0.56
C GLU A 698 -6.12 -34.90 -0.72
N LYS A 699 -7.04 -35.83 -0.42
CA LYS A 699 -8.48 -35.55 -0.32
C LYS A 699 -8.78 -34.57 0.80
N GLN A 700 -8.11 -34.69 1.94
CA GLN A 700 -8.26 -33.74 3.04
C GLN A 700 -7.78 -32.33 2.65
N VAL A 701 -6.65 -32.21 1.94
CA VAL A 701 -6.20 -30.91 1.39
C VAL A 701 -7.25 -30.31 0.45
N ARG A 702 -7.86 -31.12 -0.43
CA ARG A 702 -8.97 -30.68 -1.30
C ARG A 702 -10.11 -30.12 -0.46
N ASP A 703 -10.57 -30.85 0.54
CA ASP A 703 -11.74 -30.48 1.34
C ASP A 703 -11.47 -29.21 2.16
N ILE A 704 -10.26 -29.06 2.73
CA ILE A 704 -9.83 -27.83 3.42
C ILE A 704 -9.80 -26.64 2.45
N SER A 705 -9.28 -26.85 1.23
CA SER A 705 -9.24 -25.80 0.19
C SER A 705 -10.64 -25.35 -0.22
N GLU A 706 -11.59 -26.29 -0.32
CA GLU A 706 -12.99 -26.00 -0.61
C GLU A 706 -13.65 -25.19 0.50
N MET A 707 -13.44 -25.61 1.76
CA MET A 707 -13.94 -24.89 2.93
C MET A 707 -13.39 -23.45 2.97
N PHE A 708 -12.08 -23.29 2.79
CA PHE A 708 -11.46 -21.97 2.77
C PHE A 708 -12.01 -21.08 1.64
N TYR A 709 -12.15 -21.60 0.42
CA TYR A 709 -12.76 -20.87 -0.70
C TYR A 709 -14.20 -20.41 -0.38
N LEU A 710 -15.02 -21.31 0.19
CA LEU A 710 -16.40 -21.00 0.55
C LEU A 710 -16.48 -19.97 1.69
N ASP A 711 -15.56 -20.01 2.65
CA ASP A 711 -15.47 -19.02 3.71
C ASP A 711 -15.05 -17.65 3.18
N LEU A 712 -14.08 -17.58 2.25
CA LEU A 712 -13.74 -16.34 1.55
C LEU A 712 -14.97 -15.78 0.78
N CYS A 713 -15.79 -16.63 0.17
CA CYS A 713 -17.05 -16.20 -0.47
C CYS A 713 -18.07 -15.63 0.54
N LYS A 714 -18.15 -16.18 1.75
CA LYS A 714 -18.98 -15.62 2.84
C LYS A 714 -18.43 -14.29 3.34
N LEU A 715 -17.11 -14.18 3.48
CA LEU A 715 -16.45 -12.94 3.87
C LEU A 715 -16.66 -11.83 2.83
N ALA A 716 -16.56 -12.14 1.53
CA ALA A 716 -16.85 -11.16 0.47
C ALA A 716 -18.25 -10.52 0.63
N LYS A 717 -19.27 -11.34 0.93
CA LYS A 717 -20.63 -10.85 1.25
C LYS A 717 -20.65 -10.02 2.52
N THR A 718 -19.98 -10.47 3.56
CA THR A 718 -19.88 -9.77 4.85
C THR A 718 -19.23 -8.40 4.68
N PHE A 719 -18.18 -8.30 3.90
CA PHE A 719 -17.44 -7.05 3.65
C PHE A 719 -18.29 -6.05 2.88
N TYR A 720 -19.05 -6.53 1.88
CA TYR A 720 -20.05 -5.72 1.20
C TYR A 720 -21.07 -5.12 2.18
N TYR A 721 -21.64 -5.93 3.08
CA TYR A 721 -22.61 -5.43 4.05
C TYR A 721 -22.00 -4.54 5.13
N ASN A 722 -20.76 -4.81 5.56
CA ASN A 722 -20.02 -3.93 6.47
C ASN A 722 -19.79 -2.57 5.82
N SER A 723 -19.32 -2.53 4.57
CA SER A 723 -19.12 -1.28 3.83
C SER A 723 -20.44 -0.53 3.61
N ARG A 724 -21.53 -1.24 3.30
CA ARG A 724 -22.86 -0.63 3.10
C ARG A 724 -23.49 -0.13 4.41
N GLY A 725 -23.08 -0.69 5.55
CA GLY A 725 -23.56 -0.33 6.88
C GLY A 725 -22.85 0.87 7.52
N MET A 726 -21.85 1.45 6.84
CA MET A 726 -21.26 2.72 7.26
C MET A 726 -22.25 3.88 7.11
N ASP A 727 -21.95 5.01 7.75
CA ASP A 727 -22.76 6.22 7.63
C ASP A 727 -22.96 6.67 6.19
N GLU A 728 -24.13 7.28 5.93
CA GLU A 728 -24.44 7.84 4.61
C GLU A 728 -23.36 8.85 4.18
N GLY A 729 -22.88 8.70 2.96
CA GLY A 729 -21.78 9.50 2.40
C GLY A 729 -20.38 8.99 2.74
N SER A 730 -20.21 7.90 3.51
CA SER A 730 -18.89 7.30 3.73
C SER A 730 -18.34 6.69 2.44
N ILE A 731 -17.01 6.73 2.27
CA ILE A 731 -16.33 6.14 1.11
C ILE A 731 -16.42 4.61 1.22
N PRO A 732 -16.91 3.88 0.20
CA PRO A 732 -16.99 2.42 0.25
C PRO A 732 -15.64 1.76 0.55
N TYR A 733 -15.63 0.80 1.46
CA TYR A 733 -14.42 0.08 1.87
C TYR A 733 -14.46 -1.37 1.38
N MET A 734 -14.00 -1.57 0.15
CA MET A 734 -13.97 -2.87 -0.53
C MET A 734 -12.55 -3.38 -0.83
N VAL A 735 -11.53 -2.73 -0.26
CA VAL A 735 -10.12 -3.09 -0.47
C VAL A 735 -9.79 -4.52 -0.03
N LEU A 736 -10.52 -5.04 0.96
CA LEU A 736 -10.34 -6.40 1.49
C LEU A 736 -11.23 -7.45 0.83
N ASP A 737 -11.93 -7.13 -0.26
CA ASP A 737 -12.63 -8.17 -1.02
C ASP A 737 -11.66 -9.32 -1.32
N PRO A 738 -11.93 -10.56 -0.89
CA PRO A 738 -11.03 -11.69 -1.11
C PRO A 738 -10.73 -11.98 -2.58
N GLY A 739 -11.56 -11.50 -3.51
CA GLY A 739 -11.28 -11.56 -4.96
C GLY A 739 -10.25 -10.52 -5.44
N ASN A 740 -9.98 -9.48 -4.64
CA ASN A 740 -8.97 -8.45 -4.92
C ASN A 740 -7.77 -8.51 -3.95
N THR A 741 -7.89 -9.20 -2.81
CA THR A 741 -6.80 -9.35 -1.83
C THR A 741 -5.72 -10.23 -2.41
N ALA A 742 -4.50 -9.69 -2.55
CA ALA A 742 -3.36 -10.45 -3.07
C ALA A 742 -3.04 -11.66 -2.20
N VAL A 743 -2.53 -12.72 -2.81
CA VAL A 743 -2.02 -13.89 -2.08
C VAL A 743 -0.65 -13.63 -1.45
N SER A 744 0.13 -12.71 -2.00
CA SER A 744 1.48 -12.32 -1.55
C SER A 744 1.72 -10.83 -1.78
N ILE A 745 2.84 -10.32 -1.27
CA ILE A 745 3.34 -8.99 -1.60
C ILE A 745 3.90 -9.05 -3.03
N LEU A 746 3.20 -8.39 -3.97
CA LEU A 746 3.45 -8.48 -5.42
C LEU A 746 3.85 -7.15 -6.06
N ILE A 747 3.88 -6.09 -5.26
CA ILE A 747 4.25 -4.74 -5.64
C ILE A 747 4.69 -3.98 -4.40
#